data_AF-A0A8B6D2T6-F1
#
_entry.id   AF-A0A8B6D2T6-F1
#
_cell.length_a   1.000
_cell.length_b   1.000
_cell.length_c   1.000
_cell.angle_alpha   90.00
_cell.angle_beta   90.00
_cell.angle_gamma   90.00
#
_symmetry.space_group_name_H-M   'P 1'
#
loop_
_entity.id
_entity.type
_entity.pdbx_description
1 polymer ?
#
loop_
_entity_poly.entity_id
_entity_poly.type
_entity_poly.pdbx_seq_one_letter_code
_entity_poly.pdbx_strand_id
1 'polypeptide(L)'
;MEAVFYLIPFVSSVFSMMTENDMPEILCKCFSEKAGSITIIPADLILYTCVNKYLAETWLERYQPPGLIDPDTINWFKSLGRKVRGQEYNIRTKRQAVRRIRREIRTLTDAQRGRFIRAVQQLKTRRIGQTNRYDALASAHDGNALGSAHGGPNFPSWHREYLKLFEAALQEIDNQVTLPYFDSRLDYNLRDPRESNFWGTSFMGDHRGVVSNGPFQLWRQRNGAYLERNGGGSGSMISPRGIRNVLSRSRNIDILSPWANGRYGLENYHDAVHIWVGGSMLGVNTAPSDPVFFLHHCFIDYVWEVFRQRQKRRVDPERDYPFDSRAPPSQAPNRIMDNLATGKRNIEGYSNDYTDQYYRYASSPRTCRHCRNNRYPYLRCGDLQRGLCSAKTRPVGQRGPNLRIQNSDLGITKKFSSTITDNRKTPARKRRSTGDWMVYENFLEESKVTKIGRMKRSINSTRNNTKERTTDINNMDSSMQNSFLLDGVPDIKRWVFIPVKIVHRRPSGLLFGTKVIKNKNIVDGVDVYSYNKYMNYTDEEQQAAYSHSFTSGSGADKVFVQVDGMSYNGKYVDYSIVDSRLPVSESVAFVAVKNPKLNSSISYISAYDSHGRICRPYCQSYDSYDSYGPNSNKYRQCSGVVTLTEEEPKMYGEDIGEVTQLLYKSGKEKVFTRSDENVFLSFYCDFHEIPWGNC
;
A
#
# COMPACT_ATOMS: atom_id res chain seq x y z
N MET A 1 43.12 -5.70 -64.60
CA MET A 1 42.02 -6.22 -63.77
C MET A 1 42.56 -6.32 -62.36
N GLU A 2 42.03 -5.51 -61.43
CA GLU A 2 41.99 -5.79 -59.99
C GLU A 2 41.10 -4.70 -59.38
N ALA A 3 40.00 -5.12 -58.73
CA ALA A 3 39.00 -4.21 -58.19
C ALA A 3 39.08 -4.24 -56.66
N VAL A 4 39.43 -3.10 -56.05
CA VAL A 4 39.48 -2.95 -54.60
C VAL A 4 38.06 -2.71 -54.07
N PHE A 5 37.45 -3.74 -53.49
CA PHE A 5 36.20 -3.59 -52.74
C PHE A 5 36.47 -2.93 -51.39
N TYR A 6 36.01 -1.69 -51.23
CA TYR A 6 35.87 -1.07 -49.91
C TYR A 6 34.69 -1.71 -49.17
N LEU A 7 34.98 -2.44 -48.09
CA LEU A 7 33.97 -2.86 -47.12
C LEU A 7 33.52 -1.63 -46.31
N ILE A 8 32.35 -1.10 -46.66
CA ILE A 8 31.62 -0.15 -45.82
C ILE A 8 31.14 -0.95 -44.59
N PRO A 9 31.49 -0.56 -43.35
CA PRO A 9 30.90 -1.20 -42.18
C PRO A 9 29.42 -0.81 -42.13
N PHE A 10 28.54 -1.80 -42.29
CA PHE A 10 27.15 -1.66 -41.87
C PHE A 10 27.14 -1.37 -40.37
N VAL A 11 26.87 -0.11 -40.00
CA VAL A 11 26.47 0.23 -38.65
C VAL A 11 25.08 -0.38 -38.46
N SER A 12 25.03 -1.60 -37.94
CA SER A 12 23.77 -2.17 -37.48
C SER A 12 23.24 -1.24 -36.39
N SER A 13 22.10 -0.59 -36.68
CA SER A 13 21.31 0.11 -35.67
C SER A 13 20.99 -0.88 -34.56
N VAL A 14 21.71 -0.76 -33.45
CA VAL A 14 21.53 -1.65 -32.30
C VAL A 14 20.19 -1.26 -31.66
N PHE A 15 19.15 -2.02 -31.96
CA PHE A 15 17.83 -1.79 -31.41
C PHE A 15 17.88 -1.98 -29.89
N SER A 16 17.23 -1.06 -29.17
CA SER A 16 17.19 -1.10 -27.71
C SER A 16 16.33 -2.27 -27.25
N MET A 17 16.90 -3.19 -26.48
CA MET A 17 16.19 -4.33 -25.86
C MET A 17 15.01 -3.91 -24.96
N MET A 18 15.05 -2.68 -24.42
CA MET A 18 13.88 -2.04 -23.82
C MET A 18 13.33 -0.98 -24.76
N THR A 19 12.06 -1.07 -25.11
CA THR A 19 11.38 -0.07 -25.95
C THR A 19 10.17 0.52 -25.23
N GLU A 20 9.84 1.76 -25.59
CA GLU A 20 8.56 2.38 -25.21
C GLU A 20 7.42 1.80 -26.07
N ASN A 21 6.21 1.78 -25.52
CA ASN A 21 4.97 1.60 -26.28
C ASN A 21 3.99 2.72 -25.92
N ASP A 22 2.97 2.95 -26.76
CA ASP A 22 1.89 3.88 -26.45
C ASP A 22 1.09 3.44 -25.22
N MET A 23 0.43 4.40 -24.55
CA MET A 23 -0.43 4.08 -23.41
C MET A 23 -1.77 3.50 -23.92
N PRO A 24 -2.23 2.32 -23.43
CA PRO A 24 -3.51 1.78 -23.86
C PRO A 24 -4.67 2.74 -23.60
N GLU A 25 -5.58 2.88 -24.57
CA GLU A 25 -6.68 3.87 -24.56
C GLU A 25 -7.50 3.84 -23.26
N ILE A 26 -7.83 2.64 -22.75
CA ILE A 26 -8.57 2.45 -21.49
C ILE A 26 -7.85 3.09 -20.29
N LEU A 27 -6.53 2.95 -20.24
CA LEU A 27 -5.68 3.47 -19.17
C LEU A 27 -5.47 4.98 -19.33
N CYS A 28 -5.15 5.43 -20.55
CA CYS A 28 -5.01 6.85 -20.90
C CYS A 28 -6.31 7.63 -20.55
N LYS A 29 -7.46 7.13 -20.99
CA LYS A 29 -8.78 7.70 -20.69
C LYS A 29 -9.02 7.84 -19.18
N CYS A 30 -8.69 6.81 -18.39
CA CYS A 30 -8.84 6.90 -16.94
C CYS A 30 -7.96 7.99 -16.33
N PHE A 31 -6.69 8.08 -16.75
CA PHE A 31 -5.80 9.12 -16.27
C PHE A 31 -6.26 10.52 -16.68
N SER A 32 -6.73 10.71 -17.91
CA SER A 32 -7.34 11.96 -18.38
C SER A 32 -8.60 12.34 -17.58
N GLU A 33 -9.44 11.38 -17.21
CA GLU A 33 -10.59 11.61 -16.29
C GLU A 33 -10.14 12.00 -14.86
N LYS A 34 -8.97 11.54 -14.40
CA LYS A 34 -8.43 11.83 -13.05
C LYS A 34 -7.47 13.02 -13.00
N ALA A 35 -7.00 13.51 -14.15
CA ALA A 35 -6.03 14.60 -14.31
C ALA A 35 -6.33 15.80 -13.40
N GLY A 36 -7.54 16.36 -13.48
CA GLY A 36 -7.97 17.51 -12.67
C GLY A 36 -8.10 17.25 -11.16
N SER A 37 -7.86 16.02 -10.68
CA SER A 37 -7.88 15.66 -9.25
C SER A 37 -6.51 15.51 -8.62
N ILE A 38 -5.41 15.62 -9.38
CA ILE A 38 -4.04 15.39 -8.93
C ILE A 38 -3.60 16.29 -7.75
N THR A 39 -4.19 17.49 -7.62
CA THR A 39 -3.88 18.42 -6.53
C THR A 39 -4.58 18.08 -5.20
N ILE A 40 -5.51 17.11 -5.21
CA ILE A 40 -6.37 16.76 -4.07
C ILE A 40 -6.47 15.25 -3.78
N ILE A 41 -6.05 14.39 -4.72
CA ILE A 41 -5.94 12.93 -4.57
C ILE A 41 -4.46 12.57 -4.77
N PRO A 42 -3.82 11.84 -3.84
CA PRO A 42 -2.42 11.45 -4.00
C PRO A 42 -2.23 10.46 -5.16
N ALA A 43 -1.04 10.50 -5.76
CA ALA A 43 -0.72 9.78 -6.98
C ALA A 43 -0.83 8.25 -6.84
N ASP A 44 -0.47 7.69 -5.68
CA ASP A 44 -0.60 6.26 -5.36
C ASP A 44 -2.04 5.76 -5.57
N LEU A 45 -3.03 6.56 -5.16
CA LEU A 45 -4.44 6.25 -5.29
C LEU A 45 -4.94 6.43 -6.73
N ILE A 46 -4.48 7.46 -7.47
CA ILE A 46 -4.82 7.62 -8.90
C ILE A 46 -4.27 6.44 -9.71
N LEU A 47 -3.00 6.07 -9.49
CA LEU A 47 -2.35 4.91 -10.10
C LEU A 47 -3.09 3.62 -9.75
N TYR A 48 -3.36 3.38 -8.46
CA TYR A 48 -4.09 2.19 -8.02
C TYR A 48 -5.45 2.08 -8.72
N THR A 49 -6.27 3.14 -8.71
CA THR A 49 -7.60 3.11 -9.35
C THR A 49 -7.51 2.88 -10.86
N CYS A 50 -6.68 3.63 -11.58
CA CYS A 50 -6.66 3.55 -13.04
C CYS A 50 -5.95 2.30 -13.58
N VAL A 51 -4.82 1.91 -13.00
CA VAL A 51 -4.12 0.69 -13.40
C VAL A 51 -4.99 -0.52 -13.06
N ASN A 52 -5.54 -0.62 -11.85
CA ASN A 52 -6.39 -1.78 -11.52
C ASN A 52 -7.69 -1.82 -12.34
N LYS A 53 -8.26 -0.68 -12.77
CA LYS A 53 -9.37 -0.65 -13.73
C LYS A 53 -8.95 -1.27 -15.07
N TYR A 54 -7.84 -0.82 -15.65
CA TYR A 54 -7.30 -1.40 -16.87
C TYR A 54 -7.05 -2.91 -16.72
N LEU A 55 -6.36 -3.33 -15.65
CA LEU A 55 -6.06 -4.74 -15.38
C LEU A 55 -7.32 -5.60 -15.16
N ALA A 56 -8.41 -5.02 -14.64
CA ALA A 56 -9.70 -5.66 -14.47
C ALA A 56 -10.49 -5.80 -15.78
N GLU A 57 -10.34 -4.86 -16.72
CA GLU A 57 -10.97 -4.93 -18.04
C GLU A 57 -10.21 -5.89 -18.98
N THR A 58 -8.88 -5.92 -18.94
CA THR A 58 -8.01 -6.77 -19.79
C THR A 58 -7.67 -8.15 -19.21
N TRP A 59 -8.37 -8.61 -18.17
CA TRP A 59 -7.95 -9.81 -17.41
C TRP A 59 -7.80 -11.08 -18.28
N LEU A 60 -8.68 -11.27 -19.27
CA LEU A 60 -8.67 -12.41 -20.22
C LEU A 60 -7.41 -12.46 -21.09
N GLU A 61 -6.82 -11.30 -21.39
CA GLU A 61 -5.67 -11.16 -22.30
C GLU A 61 -4.35 -11.47 -21.60
N ARG A 62 -4.29 -11.26 -20.28
CA ARG A 62 -3.05 -11.30 -19.48
C ARG A 62 -2.88 -12.57 -18.67
N TYR A 63 -3.99 -13.21 -18.28
CA TYR A 63 -3.96 -14.39 -17.42
C TYR A 63 -5.24 -15.22 -17.57
N GLN A 64 -5.11 -16.40 -18.17
CA GLN A 64 -6.12 -17.44 -18.03
C GLN A 64 -5.86 -18.16 -16.69
N PRO A 65 -6.72 -17.98 -15.65
CA PRO A 65 -6.53 -18.70 -14.41
C PRO A 65 -6.63 -20.21 -14.65
N PRO A 66 -5.75 -21.03 -14.05
CA PRO A 66 -5.78 -22.47 -14.21
C PRO A 66 -7.09 -23.03 -13.63
N GLY A 67 -8.00 -23.36 -14.55
CA GLY A 67 -9.35 -23.84 -14.27
C GLY A 67 -10.34 -22.73 -13.91
N LEU A 68 -11.45 -22.72 -14.65
CA LEU A 68 -12.75 -22.20 -14.19
C LEU A 68 -13.01 -22.62 -12.73
N ILE A 69 -13.77 -21.81 -11.98
CA ILE A 69 -14.21 -22.17 -10.63
C ILE A 69 -14.78 -23.59 -10.68
N ASP A 70 -14.14 -24.50 -9.94
CA ASP A 70 -14.40 -25.93 -10.06
C ASP A 70 -15.88 -26.27 -9.75
N PRO A 71 -16.47 -27.30 -10.38
CA PRO A 71 -17.89 -27.59 -10.23
C PRO A 71 -18.35 -27.77 -8.77
N ASP A 72 -17.53 -28.37 -7.91
CA ASP A 72 -17.82 -28.50 -6.48
C ASP A 72 -17.88 -27.13 -5.80
N THR A 73 -16.96 -26.25 -6.14
CA THR A 73 -16.94 -24.87 -5.65
C THR A 73 -18.18 -24.08 -6.10
N ILE A 74 -18.58 -24.20 -7.37
CA ILE A 74 -19.83 -23.60 -7.88
C ILE A 74 -21.05 -24.17 -7.14
N ASN A 75 -21.09 -25.49 -6.91
CA ASN A 75 -22.20 -26.14 -6.23
C ASN A 75 -22.28 -25.77 -4.74
N TRP A 76 -21.14 -25.57 -4.08
CA TRP A 76 -21.06 -25.05 -2.71
C TRP A 76 -21.46 -23.58 -2.61
N PHE A 77 -21.08 -22.73 -3.57
CA PHE A 77 -21.60 -21.35 -3.64
C PHE A 77 -23.12 -21.34 -3.85
N LYS A 78 -23.66 -22.20 -4.73
CA LYS A 78 -25.11 -22.39 -4.87
C LYS A 78 -25.76 -22.87 -3.56
N SER A 79 -25.11 -23.71 -2.76
CA SER A 79 -25.64 -24.12 -1.44
C SER A 79 -25.58 -23.00 -0.41
N LEU A 80 -24.51 -22.19 -0.38
CA LEU A 80 -24.44 -20.97 0.44
C LEU A 80 -25.53 -19.97 0.03
N GLY A 81 -25.73 -19.73 -1.27
CA GLY A 81 -26.81 -18.88 -1.78
C GLY A 81 -28.21 -19.40 -1.40
N ARG A 82 -28.44 -20.72 -1.47
CA ARG A 82 -29.68 -21.33 -0.93
C ARG A 82 -29.82 -21.11 0.58
N LYS A 83 -28.74 -21.26 1.36
CA LYS A 83 -28.73 -21.02 2.82
C LYS A 83 -29.04 -19.56 3.15
N VAL A 84 -28.44 -18.60 2.43
CA VAL A 84 -28.74 -17.17 2.55
C VAL A 84 -30.22 -16.93 2.27
N ARG A 85 -30.74 -17.29 1.09
CA ARG A 85 -32.17 -17.11 0.74
C ARG A 85 -33.12 -17.81 1.72
N GLY A 86 -32.73 -18.98 2.25
CA GLY A 86 -33.47 -19.69 3.29
C GLY A 86 -33.50 -18.94 4.63
N GLN A 87 -32.41 -18.28 5.02
CA GLN A 87 -32.40 -17.37 6.18
C GLN A 87 -33.32 -16.16 5.91
N GLU A 88 -33.25 -15.55 4.73
CA GLU A 88 -34.10 -14.42 4.33
C GLU A 88 -35.60 -14.76 4.44
N TYR A 89 -36.01 -15.90 3.87
CA TYR A 89 -37.41 -16.37 3.91
C TYR A 89 -37.89 -16.69 5.34
N ASN A 90 -37.09 -17.39 6.14
CA ASN A 90 -37.47 -17.76 7.50
C ASN A 90 -37.57 -16.54 8.44
N ILE A 91 -36.78 -15.49 8.22
CA ILE A 91 -36.87 -14.23 8.99
C ILE A 91 -38.15 -13.48 8.62
N ARG A 92 -38.51 -13.41 7.33
CA ARG A 92 -39.76 -12.77 6.87
C ARG A 92 -41.01 -13.46 7.43
N THR A 93 -40.98 -14.78 7.62
CA THR A 93 -42.12 -15.56 8.15
C THR A 93 -42.16 -15.65 9.69
N LYS A 94 -41.03 -15.53 10.39
CA LYS A 94 -40.95 -15.64 11.86
C LYS A 94 -40.41 -14.38 12.52
N ARG A 95 -41.30 -13.59 13.13
CA ARG A 95 -41.01 -12.30 13.83
C ARG A 95 -40.01 -12.35 15.02
N GLN A 96 -39.43 -13.51 15.34
CA GLN A 96 -38.55 -13.73 16.51
C GLN A 96 -37.12 -14.20 16.15
N ALA A 97 -36.64 -13.96 14.93
CA ALA A 97 -35.25 -14.29 14.59
C ALA A 97 -34.23 -13.45 15.40
N VAL A 98 -33.18 -14.10 15.92
CA VAL A 98 -32.08 -13.43 16.62
C VAL A 98 -31.27 -12.58 15.63
N ARG A 99 -31.61 -11.28 15.53
CA ARG A 99 -30.92 -10.31 14.68
C ARG A 99 -29.44 -10.20 15.08
N ARG A 100 -28.55 -10.62 14.17
CA ARG A 100 -27.10 -10.60 14.38
C ARG A 100 -26.55 -9.18 14.32
N ILE A 101 -25.60 -8.85 15.20
CA ILE A 101 -25.03 -7.50 15.30
C ILE A 101 -23.55 -7.53 14.94
N ARG A 102 -23.21 -7.05 13.74
CA ARG A 102 -21.84 -6.84 13.28
C ARG A 102 -21.19 -5.73 14.11
N ARG A 103 -19.98 -5.97 14.61
CA ARG A 103 -19.29 -5.13 15.61
C ARG A 103 -17.84 -4.84 15.21
N GLU A 104 -17.32 -3.73 15.67
CA GLU A 104 -15.89 -3.41 15.54
C GLU A 104 -15.07 -4.47 16.29
N ILE A 105 -14.04 -5.05 15.66
CA ILE A 105 -13.35 -6.25 16.15
C ILE A 105 -12.67 -6.07 17.52
N ARG A 106 -12.18 -4.87 17.85
CA ARG A 106 -11.56 -4.51 19.15
C ARG A 106 -12.60 -4.26 20.25
N THR A 107 -13.89 -4.23 19.89
CA THR A 107 -15.03 -4.22 20.85
C THR A 107 -15.60 -5.60 21.17
N LEU A 108 -15.11 -6.66 20.51
CA LEU A 108 -15.47 -8.04 20.82
C LEU A 108 -14.76 -8.54 22.07
N THR A 109 -15.40 -9.46 22.80
CA THR A 109 -14.71 -10.28 23.80
C THR A 109 -13.72 -11.25 23.14
N ASP A 110 -12.73 -11.71 23.88
CA ASP A 110 -11.72 -12.65 23.36
C ASP A 110 -12.35 -13.98 22.91
N ALA A 111 -13.42 -14.43 23.58
CA ALA A 111 -14.19 -15.60 23.17
C ALA A 111 -14.93 -15.38 21.83
N GLN A 112 -15.49 -14.20 21.59
CA GLN A 112 -16.15 -13.84 20.32
C GLN A 112 -15.13 -13.69 19.19
N ARG A 113 -14.03 -12.97 19.42
CA ARG A 113 -12.94 -12.79 18.46
C ARG A 113 -12.29 -14.14 18.11
N GLY A 114 -12.06 -14.99 19.13
CA GLY A 114 -11.55 -16.34 18.95
C GLY A 114 -12.49 -17.26 18.16
N ARG A 115 -13.82 -17.16 18.34
CA ARG A 115 -14.79 -17.88 17.48
C ARG A 115 -14.67 -17.49 16.01
N PHE A 116 -14.65 -16.18 15.73
CA PHE A 116 -14.46 -15.68 14.37
C PHE A 116 -13.14 -16.18 13.74
N ILE A 117 -12.02 -15.99 14.44
CA ILE A 117 -10.69 -16.41 13.96
C ILE A 117 -10.65 -17.93 13.71
N ARG A 118 -11.17 -18.76 14.63
CA ARG A 118 -11.22 -20.22 14.44
C ARG A 118 -12.10 -20.64 13.25
N ALA A 119 -13.21 -19.95 13.01
CA ALA A 119 -14.06 -20.23 11.85
C ALA A 119 -13.34 -19.90 10.53
N VAL A 120 -12.62 -18.77 10.46
CA VAL A 120 -11.78 -18.42 9.30
C VAL A 120 -10.67 -19.46 9.08
N GLN A 121 -9.98 -19.89 10.14
CA GLN A 121 -8.98 -20.97 10.06
C GLN A 121 -9.56 -22.30 9.55
N GLN A 122 -10.77 -22.67 9.98
CA GLN A 122 -11.41 -23.89 9.48
C GLN A 122 -11.86 -23.80 8.03
N LEU A 123 -12.20 -22.61 7.51
CA LEU A 123 -12.42 -22.44 6.06
C LEU A 123 -11.12 -22.67 5.28
N LYS A 124 -9.96 -22.29 5.84
CA LYS A 124 -8.66 -22.50 5.21
C LYS A 124 -8.20 -23.96 5.18
N THR A 125 -8.63 -24.78 6.14
CA THR A 125 -8.27 -26.21 6.19
C THR A 125 -9.29 -27.12 5.52
N ARG A 126 -10.60 -26.80 5.54
CA ARG A 126 -11.64 -27.63 4.91
C ARG A 126 -11.58 -27.51 3.38
N ARG A 127 -11.47 -28.66 2.71
CA ARG A 127 -11.38 -28.78 1.25
C ARG A 127 -12.74 -28.58 0.55
N ILE A 128 -12.69 -28.15 -0.70
CA ILE A 128 -13.77 -28.16 -1.68
C ILE A 128 -13.13 -28.30 -3.08
N GLY A 129 -13.46 -29.36 -3.81
CA GLY A 129 -12.74 -29.76 -5.02
C GLY A 129 -11.21 -29.74 -4.83
N GLN A 130 -10.51 -29.07 -5.75
CA GLN A 130 -9.06 -28.92 -5.73
C GLN A 130 -8.53 -27.81 -4.80
N THR A 131 -9.38 -27.08 -4.08
CA THR A 131 -8.98 -25.98 -3.19
C THR A 131 -9.49 -26.15 -1.75
N ASN A 132 -9.27 -25.15 -0.89
CA ASN A 132 -9.94 -25.03 0.40
C ASN A 132 -11.07 -23.99 0.34
N ARG A 133 -12.00 -24.06 1.28
CA ARG A 133 -13.20 -23.21 1.31
C ARG A 133 -12.90 -21.72 1.43
N TYR A 134 -11.81 -21.33 2.08
CA TYR A 134 -11.38 -19.92 2.13
C TYR A 134 -10.89 -19.44 0.77
N ASP A 135 -10.02 -20.19 0.10
CA ASP A 135 -9.46 -19.82 -1.21
C ASP A 135 -10.48 -19.94 -2.34
N ALA A 136 -11.46 -20.84 -2.21
CA ALA A 136 -12.67 -20.85 -3.02
C ALA A 136 -13.40 -19.50 -2.89
N LEU A 137 -13.75 -19.09 -1.66
CA LEU A 137 -14.40 -17.80 -1.39
C LEU A 137 -13.58 -16.63 -1.93
N ALA A 138 -12.25 -16.62 -1.72
CA ALA A 138 -11.37 -15.57 -2.24
C ALA A 138 -11.47 -15.46 -3.78
N SER A 139 -11.45 -16.59 -4.50
CA SER A 139 -11.57 -16.61 -5.96
C SER A 139 -12.93 -16.19 -6.53
N ALA A 140 -13.92 -15.87 -5.69
CA ALA A 140 -15.16 -15.23 -6.16
C ALA A 140 -14.93 -13.81 -6.70
N HIS A 141 -13.91 -13.12 -6.19
CA HIS A 141 -13.58 -11.71 -6.50
C HIS A 141 -12.46 -11.62 -7.56
N ASP A 142 -12.53 -12.48 -8.57
CA ASP A 142 -11.55 -12.56 -9.68
C ASP A 142 -12.27 -12.60 -11.05
N GLY A 143 -11.54 -12.35 -12.13
CA GLY A 143 -12.06 -12.33 -13.50
C GLY A 143 -13.27 -11.39 -13.68
N ASN A 144 -14.38 -11.91 -14.23
CA ASN A 144 -15.60 -11.12 -14.49
C ASN A 144 -16.17 -10.39 -13.27
N ALA A 145 -15.91 -10.86 -12.04
CA ALA A 145 -16.34 -10.15 -10.84
C ALA A 145 -15.64 -8.80 -10.64
N LEU A 146 -14.41 -8.62 -11.17
CA LEU A 146 -13.64 -7.40 -11.00
C LEU A 146 -14.38 -6.19 -11.58
N GLY A 147 -14.83 -6.26 -12.84
CA GLY A 147 -15.65 -5.23 -13.48
C GLY A 147 -17.10 -5.19 -12.98
N SER A 148 -17.59 -6.26 -12.33
CA SER A 148 -18.90 -6.30 -11.66
C SER A 148 -18.89 -5.56 -10.31
N ALA A 149 -17.75 -5.55 -9.61
CA ALA A 149 -17.65 -5.17 -8.21
C ALA A 149 -16.90 -3.86 -7.93
N HIS A 150 -16.26 -3.20 -8.91
CA HIS A 150 -15.45 -1.99 -8.70
C HIS A 150 -15.68 -0.92 -9.77
N GLY A 151 -15.37 0.33 -9.47
CA GLY A 151 -15.40 1.44 -10.43
C GLY A 151 -16.80 1.85 -10.87
N GLY A 152 -17.84 1.51 -10.10
CA GLY A 152 -19.23 1.74 -10.51
C GLY A 152 -20.28 1.62 -9.39
N PRO A 153 -21.58 1.72 -9.76
CA PRO A 153 -22.71 1.76 -8.82
C PRO A 153 -22.94 0.47 -8.04
N ASN A 154 -22.42 -0.66 -8.52
CA ASN A 154 -22.58 -1.96 -7.89
C ASN A 154 -21.55 -2.20 -6.77
N PHE A 155 -20.48 -1.40 -6.67
CA PHE A 155 -19.41 -1.57 -5.69
C PHE A 155 -19.88 -1.92 -4.26
N PRO A 156 -20.78 -1.14 -3.62
CA PRO A 156 -21.19 -1.47 -2.26
C PRO A 156 -22.19 -2.63 -2.21
N SER A 157 -22.90 -2.89 -3.31
CA SER A 157 -23.97 -3.89 -3.43
C SER A 157 -23.40 -5.31 -3.59
N TRP A 158 -22.46 -5.49 -4.53
CA TRP A 158 -21.75 -6.75 -4.75
C TRP A 158 -20.98 -7.16 -3.49
N HIS A 159 -20.21 -6.25 -2.90
CA HIS A 159 -19.45 -6.53 -1.67
C HIS A 159 -20.36 -6.85 -0.47
N ARG A 160 -21.52 -6.20 -0.34
CA ARG A 160 -22.52 -6.52 0.69
C ARG A 160 -23.02 -7.97 0.58
N GLU A 161 -23.31 -8.45 -0.63
CA GLU A 161 -23.72 -9.84 -0.85
C GLU A 161 -22.56 -10.83 -0.65
N TYR A 162 -21.34 -10.47 -1.08
CA TYR A 162 -20.14 -11.27 -0.85
C TYR A 162 -19.83 -11.44 0.66
N LEU A 163 -19.94 -10.37 1.45
CA LEU A 163 -19.85 -10.42 2.91
C LEU A 163 -20.94 -11.32 3.53
N LYS A 164 -22.13 -11.38 2.91
CA LYS A 164 -23.23 -12.25 3.32
C LYS A 164 -22.93 -13.73 3.06
N LEU A 165 -22.35 -14.06 1.91
CA LEU A 165 -21.86 -15.41 1.59
C LEU A 165 -20.72 -15.84 2.54
N PHE A 166 -19.74 -14.97 2.76
CA PHE A 166 -18.63 -15.23 3.70
C PHE A 166 -19.14 -15.49 5.12
N GLU A 167 -20.08 -14.66 5.61
CA GLU A 167 -20.73 -14.86 6.91
C GLU A 167 -21.54 -16.17 6.96
N ALA A 168 -22.24 -16.53 5.89
CA ALA A 168 -22.98 -17.80 5.80
C ALA A 168 -22.06 -19.03 5.82
N ALA A 169 -20.87 -18.94 5.22
CA ALA A 169 -19.84 -19.98 5.23
C ALA A 169 -19.18 -20.13 6.61
N LEU A 170 -18.85 -19.01 7.28
CA LEU A 170 -18.41 -19.04 8.69
C LEU A 170 -19.46 -19.70 9.59
N GLN A 171 -20.74 -19.46 9.32
CA GLN A 171 -21.88 -20.10 10.00
C GLN A 171 -22.15 -21.56 9.58
N GLU A 172 -21.39 -22.15 8.65
CA GLU A 172 -21.31 -23.62 8.50
C GLU A 172 -20.31 -24.23 9.50
N ILE A 173 -19.37 -23.42 10.01
CA ILE A 173 -18.41 -23.84 11.02
C ILE A 173 -18.96 -23.62 12.44
N ASP A 174 -19.45 -22.41 12.71
CA ASP A 174 -19.97 -22.00 14.01
C ASP A 174 -21.13 -21.00 13.79
N ASN A 175 -22.36 -21.46 14.05
CA ASN A 175 -23.57 -20.66 13.85
C ASN A 175 -23.69 -19.44 14.80
N GLN A 176 -22.78 -19.29 15.78
CA GLN A 176 -22.71 -18.12 16.65
C GLN A 176 -21.90 -16.99 16.01
N VAL A 177 -21.10 -17.26 14.98
CA VAL A 177 -20.27 -16.26 14.32
C VAL A 177 -21.13 -15.18 13.64
N THR A 178 -20.73 -13.93 13.87
CA THR A 178 -21.23 -12.74 13.21
C THR A 178 -20.01 -11.96 12.75
N LEU A 179 -20.01 -11.49 11.51
CA LEU A 179 -18.85 -10.88 10.87
C LEU A 179 -18.47 -9.55 11.57
N PRO A 180 -17.26 -9.42 12.15
CA PRO A 180 -16.80 -8.14 12.66
C PRO A 180 -16.39 -7.20 11.53
N TYR A 181 -16.18 -5.93 11.86
CA TYR A 181 -15.57 -4.94 10.97
C TYR A 181 -14.31 -4.31 11.58
N PHE A 182 -13.44 -3.78 10.73
CA PHE A 182 -12.23 -3.04 11.10
C PHE A 182 -12.43 -1.55 10.80
N ASP A 183 -12.67 -0.74 11.83
CA ASP A 183 -12.75 0.71 11.67
C ASP A 183 -11.35 1.32 11.69
N SER A 184 -10.76 1.47 10.50
CA SER A 184 -9.42 2.04 10.29
C SER A 184 -9.27 3.49 10.77
N ARG A 185 -10.36 4.23 11.05
CA ARG A 185 -10.26 5.57 11.64
C ARG A 185 -9.70 5.57 13.06
N LEU A 186 -9.87 4.46 13.78
CA LEU A 186 -9.31 4.31 15.13
C LEU A 186 -7.77 4.25 15.06
N ASP A 187 -7.26 3.69 13.98
CA ASP A 187 -5.85 3.50 13.65
C ASP A 187 -5.26 4.78 13.04
N TYR A 188 -6.01 5.49 12.19
CA TYR A 188 -5.69 6.86 11.74
C TYR A 188 -5.48 7.86 12.90
N ASN A 189 -6.11 7.62 14.06
CA ASN A 189 -5.97 8.46 15.24
C ASN A 189 -4.73 8.11 16.11
N LEU A 190 -3.94 7.09 15.74
CA LEU A 190 -2.61 6.83 16.31
C LEU A 190 -1.57 7.79 15.71
N ARG A 191 -0.43 7.95 16.39
CA ARG A 191 0.78 8.58 15.80
C ARG A 191 1.41 7.73 14.72
N ASP A 192 1.31 6.41 14.86
CA ASP A 192 1.73 5.45 13.84
C ASP A 192 0.71 4.30 13.75
N PRO A 193 -0.07 4.19 12.65
CA PRO A 193 -1.00 3.08 12.44
C PRO A 193 -0.33 1.70 12.34
N ARG A 194 0.97 1.63 12.01
CA ARG A 194 1.78 0.38 11.99
C ARG A 194 1.88 -0.25 13.37
N GLU A 195 1.83 0.57 14.42
CA GLU A 195 1.87 0.12 15.81
C GLU A 195 0.49 -0.22 16.39
N SER A 196 -0.59 -0.22 15.60
CA SER A 196 -1.91 -0.66 16.06
C SER A 196 -1.91 -2.09 16.61
N ASN A 197 -2.67 -2.33 17.68
CA ASN A 197 -2.91 -3.67 18.21
C ASN A 197 -3.67 -4.61 17.26
N PHE A 198 -4.28 -4.07 16.19
CA PHE A 198 -4.83 -4.87 15.09
C PHE A 198 -3.75 -5.72 14.40
N TRP A 199 -2.50 -5.24 14.39
CA TRP A 199 -1.30 -5.91 13.88
C TRP A 199 -0.55 -6.71 14.95
N GLY A 200 -1.28 -7.20 15.96
CA GLY A 200 -0.80 -8.06 17.04
C GLY A 200 -1.25 -9.51 16.88
N THR A 201 -0.60 -10.40 17.61
CA THR A 201 -0.85 -11.87 17.56
C THR A 201 -2.25 -12.29 18.00
N SER A 202 -3.00 -11.42 18.69
CA SER A 202 -4.40 -11.65 19.07
C SER A 202 -5.44 -11.20 18.02
N PHE A 203 -4.98 -10.64 16.89
CA PHE A 203 -5.80 -10.08 15.81
C PHE A 203 -5.33 -10.61 14.45
N MET A 204 -4.72 -9.77 13.59
CA MET A 204 -4.46 -10.13 12.19
C MET A 204 -3.03 -10.60 11.90
N GLY A 205 -2.13 -10.56 12.88
CA GLY A 205 -0.71 -10.83 12.68
C GLY A 205 0.05 -9.62 12.14
N ASP A 206 1.30 -9.84 11.70
CA ASP A 206 2.19 -8.75 11.27
C ASP A 206 1.62 -7.95 10.10
N HIS A 207 1.90 -6.64 10.07
CA HIS A 207 1.51 -5.76 8.97
C HIS A 207 2.55 -5.70 7.85
N ARG A 208 3.67 -6.43 7.95
CA ARG A 208 4.86 -6.23 7.10
C ARG A 208 5.54 -7.55 6.79
N GLY A 209 5.97 -7.70 5.53
CA GLY A 209 6.60 -8.91 5.04
C GLY A 209 5.57 -10.04 4.88
N VAL A 210 6.09 -11.26 4.73
CA VAL A 210 5.31 -12.48 4.96
C VAL A 210 4.73 -12.44 6.37
N VAL A 211 3.43 -12.70 6.52
CA VAL A 211 2.78 -12.77 7.84
C VAL A 211 3.37 -13.95 8.60
N SER A 212 4.27 -13.68 9.55
CA SER A 212 5.07 -14.69 10.25
C SER A 212 4.51 -15.04 11.62
N ASN A 213 3.75 -14.13 12.22
CA ASN A 213 3.13 -14.28 13.54
C ASN A 213 1.61 -14.03 13.52
N GLY A 214 0.93 -14.58 14.54
CA GLY A 214 -0.50 -14.42 14.74
C GLY A 214 -1.31 -15.54 14.08
N PRO A 215 -2.65 -15.43 14.01
CA PRO A 215 -3.48 -16.56 13.60
C PRO A 215 -3.26 -16.98 12.15
N PHE A 216 -2.99 -16.00 11.28
CA PHE A 216 -2.85 -16.19 9.83
C PHE A 216 -1.38 -16.37 9.39
N GLN A 217 -0.49 -16.74 10.33
CA GLN A 217 0.92 -16.93 10.05
C GLN A 217 1.16 -18.05 9.02
N LEU A 218 2.12 -17.81 8.12
CA LEU A 218 2.54 -18.74 7.06
C LEU A 218 1.40 -19.25 6.15
N TRP A 219 0.27 -18.53 6.13
CA TRP A 219 -0.79 -18.78 5.17
C TRP A 219 -0.25 -18.65 3.74
N ARG A 220 -0.65 -19.56 2.86
CA ARG A 220 -0.43 -19.46 1.41
C ARG A 220 -1.72 -19.06 0.72
N GLN A 221 -1.65 -18.23 -0.31
CA GLN A 221 -2.74 -17.92 -1.23
C GLN A 221 -3.03 -19.13 -2.15
N ARG A 222 -4.10 -19.10 -2.95
CA ARG A 222 -4.47 -20.20 -3.88
C ARG A 222 -3.34 -20.55 -4.87
N ASN A 223 -2.57 -19.55 -5.28
CA ASN A 223 -1.39 -19.64 -6.17
C ASN A 223 -0.10 -20.12 -5.46
N GLY A 224 -0.17 -20.48 -4.18
CA GLY A 224 0.97 -20.94 -3.39
C GLY A 224 1.87 -19.84 -2.81
N ALA A 225 1.75 -18.58 -3.25
CA ALA A 225 2.49 -17.46 -2.66
C ALA A 225 2.12 -17.30 -1.18
N TYR A 226 3.04 -16.81 -0.35
CA TYR A 226 2.70 -16.49 1.03
C TYR A 226 1.73 -15.30 1.11
N LEU A 227 0.97 -15.24 2.20
CA LEU A 227 0.25 -14.04 2.61
C LEU A 227 1.26 -12.98 3.06
N GLU A 228 1.26 -11.83 2.41
CA GLU A 228 2.21 -10.74 2.69
C GLU A 228 1.53 -9.38 2.77
N ARG A 229 2.17 -8.44 3.47
CA ARG A 229 1.70 -7.06 3.67
C ARG A 229 2.88 -6.07 3.63
N ASN A 230 2.62 -4.82 3.28
CA ASN A 230 3.58 -3.71 3.26
C ASN A 230 3.04 -2.49 4.04
N GLY A 231 2.50 -2.75 5.23
CA GLY A 231 1.80 -1.82 6.11
C GLY A 231 2.53 -0.49 6.30
N GLY A 232 1.92 0.58 5.79
CA GLY A 232 2.42 1.95 5.88
C GLY A 232 3.63 2.26 4.99
N GLY A 233 3.81 1.53 3.88
CA GLY A 233 4.70 1.95 2.79
C GLY A 233 4.09 3.09 1.97
N SER A 234 2.83 2.96 1.58
CA SER A 234 2.04 3.93 0.82
C SER A 234 0.60 3.99 1.37
N GLY A 235 -0.34 4.68 0.72
CA GLY A 235 -1.75 4.72 1.11
C GLY A 235 -2.04 5.35 2.47
N SER A 236 -3.28 5.22 2.96
CA SER A 236 -3.65 5.74 4.29
C SER A 236 -4.81 5.01 4.95
N MET A 237 -4.81 5.00 6.29
CA MET A 237 -6.01 4.70 7.07
C MET A 237 -7.09 5.76 6.82
N ILE A 238 -8.37 5.38 6.90
CA ILE A 238 -9.46 6.30 6.63
C ILE A 238 -9.51 7.41 7.68
N SER A 239 -9.52 8.67 7.25
CA SER A 239 -9.65 9.79 8.18
C SER A 239 -11.09 10.00 8.68
N PRO A 240 -11.30 10.47 9.92
CA PRO A 240 -12.61 10.94 10.38
C PRO A 240 -13.22 12.03 9.49
N ARG A 241 -12.40 12.83 8.79
CA ARG A 241 -12.84 13.83 7.81
C ARG A 241 -13.33 13.19 6.51
N GLY A 242 -12.69 12.13 6.02
CA GLY A 242 -13.10 11.39 4.82
C GLY A 242 -14.51 10.84 4.96
N ILE A 243 -14.78 10.12 6.06
CA ILE A 243 -16.15 9.64 6.34
C ILE A 243 -17.15 10.80 6.50
N ARG A 244 -16.76 11.97 7.02
CA ARG A 244 -17.65 13.15 7.04
C ARG A 244 -17.92 13.71 5.63
N ASN A 245 -16.96 13.64 4.71
CA ASN A 245 -17.17 14.06 3.32
C ASN A 245 -18.22 13.15 2.65
N VAL A 246 -18.04 11.82 2.68
CA VAL A 246 -19.01 10.84 2.13
C VAL A 246 -20.39 11.05 2.75
N LEU A 247 -20.48 11.09 4.08
CA LEU A 247 -21.74 11.26 4.82
C LEU A 247 -22.32 12.70 4.78
N SER A 248 -21.76 13.60 3.96
CA SER A 248 -22.32 14.93 3.66
C SER A 248 -23.20 14.95 2.41
N ARG A 249 -23.10 13.91 1.57
CA ARG A 249 -23.89 13.75 0.34
C ARG A 249 -25.26 13.13 0.64
N SER A 250 -26.13 13.04 -0.37
CA SER A 250 -27.48 12.45 -0.23
C SER A 250 -27.94 11.58 -1.40
N ARG A 251 -27.17 11.48 -2.48
CA ARG A 251 -27.41 10.52 -3.57
C ARG A 251 -26.20 9.59 -3.72
N ASN A 252 -26.40 8.33 -4.11
CA ASN A 252 -25.30 7.40 -4.38
C ASN A 252 -24.44 7.88 -5.55
N ILE A 253 -25.02 8.60 -6.52
CA ILE A 253 -24.28 9.25 -7.61
C ILE A 253 -23.22 10.26 -7.11
N ASP A 254 -23.39 10.83 -5.91
CA ASP A 254 -22.44 11.76 -5.33
C ASP A 254 -21.22 11.06 -4.67
N ILE A 255 -21.30 9.75 -4.42
CA ILE A 255 -20.32 8.98 -3.60
C ILE A 255 -19.80 7.70 -4.27
N LEU A 256 -20.36 7.29 -5.42
CA LEU A 256 -19.92 6.13 -6.19
C LEU A 256 -19.28 6.55 -7.53
N SER A 257 -18.30 5.76 -7.96
CA SER A 257 -17.67 5.86 -9.27
C SER A 257 -18.68 5.62 -10.40
N PRO A 258 -18.47 6.18 -11.61
CA PRO A 258 -17.44 7.14 -11.97
C PRO A 258 -17.77 8.60 -11.58
N TRP A 259 -19.01 8.87 -11.15
CA TRP A 259 -19.53 10.24 -10.95
C TRP A 259 -18.95 10.99 -9.75
N ALA A 260 -18.62 10.29 -8.67
CA ALA A 260 -18.21 10.92 -7.43
C ALA A 260 -16.89 11.68 -7.58
N ASN A 261 -16.90 12.97 -7.22
CA ASN A 261 -15.67 13.74 -7.04
C ASN A 261 -14.76 13.02 -6.02
N GLY A 262 -13.45 13.05 -6.26
CA GLY A 262 -12.42 12.38 -5.47
C GLY A 262 -12.61 12.43 -3.95
N ARG A 263 -13.01 13.60 -3.44
CA ARG A 263 -13.19 13.85 -2.01
C ARG A 263 -14.46 13.23 -1.39
N TYR A 264 -15.45 12.84 -2.19
CA TYR A 264 -16.71 12.23 -1.75
C TYR A 264 -16.83 10.74 -2.09
N GLY A 265 -15.99 10.22 -2.99
CA GLY A 265 -15.97 8.80 -3.38
C GLY A 265 -15.72 7.86 -2.19
N LEU A 266 -16.65 6.93 -1.97
CA LEU A 266 -16.53 5.89 -0.94
C LEU A 266 -15.40 4.91 -1.28
N GLU A 267 -15.31 4.53 -2.55
CA GLU A 267 -14.31 3.60 -3.10
C GLU A 267 -12.88 4.14 -2.93
N ASN A 268 -12.66 5.44 -3.16
CA ASN A 268 -11.35 6.09 -2.94
C ASN A 268 -10.84 5.95 -1.49
N TYR A 269 -11.73 6.06 -0.49
CA TYR A 269 -11.36 5.86 0.92
C TYR A 269 -11.17 4.38 1.27
N HIS A 270 -11.80 3.48 0.53
CA HIS A 270 -11.59 2.04 0.62
C HIS A 270 -10.22 1.65 0.05
N ASP A 271 -9.90 2.13 -1.15
CA ASP A 271 -8.66 1.86 -1.89
C ASP A 271 -7.42 2.33 -1.10
N ALA A 272 -7.50 3.49 -0.45
CA ALA A 272 -6.44 4.00 0.40
C ALA A 272 -5.98 2.99 1.49
N VAL A 273 -6.88 2.14 2.00
CA VAL A 273 -6.55 1.09 2.98
C VAL A 273 -5.98 -0.16 2.32
N HIS A 274 -6.43 -0.51 1.11
CA HIS A 274 -5.81 -1.58 0.32
C HIS A 274 -4.34 -1.26 0.03
N ILE A 275 -4.07 -0.04 -0.43
CA ILE A 275 -2.72 0.47 -0.66
C ILE A 275 -1.93 0.51 0.66
N TRP A 276 -2.55 0.96 1.77
CA TRP A 276 -1.88 1.03 3.08
C TRP A 276 -1.44 -0.33 3.60
N VAL A 277 -2.30 -1.35 3.49
CA VAL A 277 -1.95 -2.72 3.91
C VAL A 277 -0.94 -3.33 2.96
N GLY A 278 -1.07 -3.07 1.66
CA GLY A 278 -0.13 -3.50 0.62
C GLY A 278 0.03 -5.02 0.52
N GLY A 279 1.05 -5.47 -0.21
CA GLY A 279 1.31 -6.90 -0.42
C GLY A 279 0.11 -7.57 -1.10
N SER A 280 -0.41 -8.66 -0.51
CA SER A 280 -1.60 -9.35 -1.01
C SER A 280 -2.82 -8.43 -1.15
N MET A 281 -2.97 -7.40 -0.32
CA MET A 281 -4.10 -6.45 -0.40
C MET A 281 -4.02 -5.46 -1.57
N LEU A 282 -2.89 -5.39 -2.30
CA LEU A 282 -2.64 -4.40 -3.36
C LEU A 282 -3.11 -4.84 -4.75
N GLY A 283 -3.27 -6.15 -5.00
CA GLY A 283 -3.87 -6.66 -6.22
C GLY A 283 -5.36 -6.91 -5.98
N VAL A 284 -6.23 -6.39 -6.85
CA VAL A 284 -7.69 -6.47 -6.60
C VAL A 284 -8.15 -7.92 -6.47
N ASN A 285 -7.72 -8.81 -7.37
CA ASN A 285 -8.06 -10.23 -7.34
C ASN A 285 -7.35 -11.04 -6.25
N THR A 286 -6.23 -10.56 -5.70
CA THR A 286 -5.48 -11.28 -4.65
C THR A 286 -5.85 -10.82 -3.24
N ALA A 287 -6.38 -9.60 -3.07
CA ALA A 287 -6.72 -9.00 -1.78
C ALA A 287 -7.63 -9.86 -0.87
N PRO A 288 -8.68 -10.56 -1.36
CA PRO A 288 -9.48 -11.47 -0.54
C PRO A 288 -8.70 -12.64 0.10
N SER A 289 -7.50 -12.95 -0.41
CA SER A 289 -6.61 -13.94 0.21
C SER A 289 -6.14 -13.52 1.60
N ASP A 290 -6.15 -12.22 1.92
CA ASP A 290 -5.94 -11.69 3.26
C ASP A 290 -7.28 -11.56 4.01
N PRO A 291 -7.45 -12.21 5.17
CA PRO A 291 -8.64 -12.02 6.01
C PRO A 291 -8.95 -10.56 6.39
N VAL A 292 -7.97 -9.64 6.35
CA VAL A 292 -8.18 -8.18 6.55
C VAL A 292 -9.22 -7.63 5.56
N PHE A 293 -9.27 -8.15 4.33
CA PHE A 293 -10.25 -7.79 3.30
C PHE A 293 -11.67 -7.78 3.84
N PHE A 294 -12.13 -8.91 4.39
CA PHE A 294 -13.52 -9.06 4.83
C PHE A 294 -13.87 -8.13 6.00
N LEU A 295 -12.92 -7.81 6.87
CA LEU A 295 -13.12 -6.85 7.97
C LEU A 295 -13.18 -5.41 7.47
N HIS A 296 -12.36 -5.05 6.48
CA HIS A 296 -12.34 -3.75 5.83
C HIS A 296 -13.63 -3.51 5.04
N HIS A 297 -14.00 -4.42 4.14
CA HIS A 297 -15.27 -4.32 3.40
C HIS A 297 -16.50 -4.31 4.33
N CYS A 298 -16.47 -5.04 5.45
CA CYS A 298 -17.54 -4.98 6.45
C CYS A 298 -17.64 -3.59 7.12
N PHE A 299 -16.54 -2.84 7.21
CA PHE A 299 -16.54 -1.44 7.65
C PHE A 299 -17.00 -0.47 6.55
N ILE A 300 -16.69 -0.73 5.29
CA ILE A 300 -17.19 0.04 4.14
C ILE A 300 -18.72 -0.13 3.99
N ASP A 301 -19.26 -1.35 4.13
CA ASP A 301 -20.72 -1.57 4.18
C ASP A 301 -21.35 -0.88 5.40
N TYR A 302 -20.69 -0.86 6.55
CA TYR A 302 -21.14 -0.05 7.70
C TYR A 302 -21.21 1.45 7.38
N VAL A 303 -20.20 2.00 6.69
CA VAL A 303 -20.19 3.41 6.27
C VAL A 303 -21.32 3.69 5.28
N TRP A 304 -21.48 2.84 4.26
CA TRP A 304 -22.55 2.97 3.28
C TRP A 304 -23.94 2.82 3.93
N GLU A 305 -24.10 1.93 4.91
CA GLU A 305 -25.36 1.83 5.64
C GLU A 305 -25.65 3.06 6.49
N VAL A 306 -24.64 3.65 7.13
CA VAL A 306 -24.79 4.95 7.83
C VAL A 306 -25.14 6.07 6.84
N PHE A 307 -24.69 5.99 5.58
CA PHE A 307 -25.13 6.88 4.50
C PHE A 307 -26.60 6.62 4.14
N ARG A 308 -27.00 5.39 3.81
CA ARG A 308 -28.39 5.01 3.46
C ARG A 308 -29.40 5.42 4.54
N GLN A 309 -29.07 5.23 5.82
CA GLN A 309 -29.95 5.64 6.93
C GLN A 309 -30.06 7.17 7.09
N ARG A 310 -29.07 7.96 6.65
CA ARG A 310 -29.19 9.43 6.53
C ARG A 310 -30.01 9.81 5.30
N GLN A 311 -29.81 9.08 4.20
CA GLN A 311 -30.46 9.29 2.91
C GLN A 311 -31.99 9.16 3.02
N LYS A 312 -32.50 8.20 3.81
CA LYS A 312 -33.95 8.01 4.12
C LYS A 312 -34.71 9.28 4.51
N ARG A 313 -34.03 10.36 4.92
CA ARG A 313 -34.63 11.67 5.25
C ARG A 313 -35.03 12.52 4.03
N ARG A 314 -34.59 12.15 2.82
CA ARG A 314 -34.80 12.91 1.56
C ARG A 314 -35.00 12.05 0.32
N VAL A 315 -34.46 10.83 0.31
CA VAL A 315 -34.38 9.95 -0.86
C VAL A 315 -34.59 8.52 -0.39
N ASP A 316 -35.32 7.71 -1.14
CA ASP A 316 -35.47 6.27 -0.90
C ASP A 316 -34.17 5.53 -1.28
N PRO A 317 -33.43 4.92 -0.32
CA PRO A 317 -32.18 4.23 -0.62
C PRO A 317 -32.34 2.96 -1.48
N GLU A 318 -33.54 2.38 -1.60
CA GLU A 318 -33.76 1.20 -2.46
C GLU A 318 -33.95 1.58 -3.93
N ARG A 319 -34.30 2.85 -4.21
CA ARG A 319 -34.54 3.37 -5.57
C ARG A 319 -33.42 4.24 -6.10
N ASP A 320 -32.39 4.50 -5.31
CA ASP A 320 -31.28 5.39 -5.68
C ASP A 320 -30.05 4.63 -6.19
N TYR A 321 -30.25 3.70 -7.12
CA TYR A 321 -29.17 3.05 -7.88
C TYR A 321 -28.80 3.94 -9.08
N PRO A 322 -27.60 4.55 -9.14
CA PRO A 322 -27.24 5.42 -10.25
C PRO A 322 -26.80 4.59 -11.46
N PHE A 323 -27.35 4.89 -12.64
CA PHE A 323 -26.94 4.25 -13.89
C PHE A 323 -27.18 5.19 -15.08
N ASP A 324 -26.13 5.45 -15.85
CA ASP A 324 -26.15 6.15 -17.13
C ASP A 324 -25.02 5.59 -18.02
N SER A 325 -24.80 6.17 -19.20
CA SER A 325 -23.81 5.71 -20.19
C SER A 325 -22.35 5.71 -19.71
N ARG A 326 -22.04 6.31 -18.55
CA ARG A 326 -20.70 6.27 -17.94
C ARG A 326 -20.46 5.01 -17.09
N ALA A 327 -21.52 4.34 -16.66
CA ALA A 327 -21.42 3.13 -15.85
C ALA A 327 -21.07 1.90 -16.70
N PRO A 328 -20.17 1.01 -16.24
CA PRO A 328 -19.87 -0.25 -16.94
C PRO A 328 -21.14 -1.10 -17.17
N PRO A 329 -21.31 -1.77 -18.34
CA PRO A 329 -22.45 -2.67 -18.59
C PRO A 329 -22.52 -3.86 -17.62
N SER A 330 -21.39 -4.28 -17.05
CA SER A 330 -21.28 -5.23 -15.93
C SER A 330 -21.99 -4.75 -14.64
N GLN A 331 -22.37 -3.48 -14.57
CA GLN A 331 -23.02 -2.85 -13.42
C GLN A 331 -24.40 -2.28 -13.76
N ALA A 332 -25.00 -2.73 -14.86
CA ALA A 332 -26.43 -2.51 -15.12
C ALA A 332 -27.28 -3.04 -13.94
N PRO A 333 -28.32 -2.32 -13.50
CA PRO A 333 -29.08 -2.65 -12.28
C PRO A 333 -29.71 -4.05 -12.32
N ASN A 334 -30.12 -4.50 -13.51
CA ASN A 334 -30.76 -5.80 -13.72
C ASN A 334 -29.79 -6.95 -14.03
N ARG A 335 -28.49 -6.71 -14.15
CA ARG A 335 -27.50 -7.78 -14.34
C ARG A 335 -27.34 -8.56 -13.03
N ILE A 336 -27.15 -9.87 -13.13
CA ILE A 336 -26.82 -10.76 -12.00
C ILE A 336 -25.40 -10.46 -11.50
N MET A 337 -25.20 -10.46 -10.18
CA MET A 337 -23.88 -10.31 -9.58
C MET A 337 -22.97 -11.47 -9.98
N ASP A 338 -21.90 -11.16 -10.73
CA ASP A 338 -20.97 -12.16 -11.26
C ASP A 338 -20.26 -12.92 -10.11
N ASN A 339 -19.94 -14.20 -10.34
CA ASN A 339 -19.28 -15.17 -9.44
C ASN A 339 -19.91 -15.50 -8.07
N LEU A 340 -20.91 -14.75 -7.58
CA LEU A 340 -21.50 -15.03 -6.25
C LEU A 340 -22.48 -16.22 -6.23
N ALA A 341 -23.04 -16.61 -7.37
CA ALA A 341 -24.03 -17.69 -7.53
C ALA A 341 -25.31 -17.58 -6.64
N THR A 342 -25.56 -16.41 -6.04
CA THR A 342 -26.78 -16.13 -5.24
C THR A 342 -27.98 -15.79 -6.11
N GLY A 343 -27.77 -15.49 -7.40
CA GLY A 343 -28.82 -15.14 -8.36
C GLY A 343 -29.45 -13.76 -8.11
N LYS A 344 -28.87 -12.94 -7.23
CA LYS A 344 -29.30 -11.54 -7.05
C LYS A 344 -28.84 -10.66 -8.20
N ARG A 345 -29.69 -9.73 -8.60
CA ARG A 345 -29.34 -8.62 -9.50
C ARG A 345 -28.62 -7.51 -8.73
N ASN A 346 -27.80 -6.74 -9.41
CA ASN A 346 -27.00 -5.65 -8.85
C ASN A 346 -27.83 -4.64 -8.02
N ILE A 347 -29.05 -4.33 -8.46
CA ILE A 347 -29.98 -3.45 -7.73
C ILE A 347 -30.52 -4.08 -6.43
N GLU A 348 -30.53 -5.41 -6.28
CA GLU A 348 -31.16 -6.06 -5.13
C GLU A 348 -30.33 -5.93 -3.84
N GLY A 349 -29.01 -5.71 -3.92
CA GLY A 349 -28.18 -5.40 -2.76
C GLY A 349 -28.41 -3.99 -2.17
N TYR A 350 -29.12 -3.11 -2.90
CA TYR A 350 -29.61 -1.83 -2.38
C TYR A 350 -30.84 -1.99 -1.47
N SER A 351 -31.35 -3.21 -1.24
CA SER A 351 -32.51 -3.40 -0.38
C SER A 351 -32.26 -3.03 1.10
N ASN A 352 -33.29 -2.49 1.74
CA ASN A 352 -33.36 -2.24 3.18
C ASN A 352 -33.36 -3.54 4.01
N ASP A 353 -33.83 -4.66 3.47
CA ASP A 353 -33.99 -5.92 4.20
C ASP A 353 -32.66 -6.46 4.76
N TYR A 354 -31.52 -6.17 4.12
CA TYR A 354 -30.19 -6.53 4.64
C TYR A 354 -29.99 -6.10 6.10
N THR A 355 -30.41 -4.87 6.40
CA THR A 355 -30.10 -4.17 7.66
C THR A 355 -31.32 -3.94 8.55
N ASP A 356 -32.52 -4.06 7.97
CA ASP A 356 -33.78 -4.06 8.70
C ASP A 356 -34.16 -5.49 9.14
N GLN A 357 -33.79 -6.54 8.40
CA GLN A 357 -34.12 -7.94 8.73
C GLN A 357 -32.91 -8.82 9.06
N TYR A 358 -31.88 -8.86 8.22
CA TYR A 358 -30.91 -9.96 8.25
C TYR A 358 -29.71 -9.78 9.20
N TYR A 359 -29.23 -8.56 9.39
CA TYR A 359 -28.23 -8.18 10.40
C TYR A 359 -28.40 -6.71 10.77
N ARG A 360 -27.68 -6.24 11.80
CA ARG A 360 -27.52 -4.80 12.10
C ARG A 360 -26.07 -4.51 12.41
N TYR A 361 -25.67 -3.24 12.31
CA TYR A 361 -24.38 -2.77 12.79
C TYR A 361 -24.50 -2.18 14.20
N ALA A 362 -23.58 -2.56 15.10
CA ALA A 362 -23.30 -1.74 16.27
C ALA A 362 -22.61 -0.45 15.83
N SER A 363 -22.96 0.68 16.44
CA SER A 363 -22.27 1.96 16.20
C SER A 363 -20.79 1.84 16.53
N SER A 364 -19.93 2.16 15.57
CA SER A 364 -18.49 2.16 15.80
C SER A 364 -18.10 3.20 16.85
N PRO A 365 -17.12 2.92 17.75
CA PRO A 365 -16.64 3.89 18.71
C PRO A 365 -16.03 5.12 18.02
N ARG A 366 -16.62 6.31 18.21
CA ARG A 366 -16.18 7.54 17.52
C ARG A 366 -15.52 8.57 18.43
N THR A 367 -16.03 8.73 19.64
CA THR A 367 -15.58 9.76 20.59
C THR A 367 -14.94 9.14 21.83
N CYS A 368 -14.13 9.89 22.56
CA CYS A 368 -13.51 9.40 23.80
C CYS A 368 -14.53 8.85 24.80
N ARG A 369 -15.77 9.36 24.85
CA ARG A 369 -16.85 8.80 25.71
C ARG A 369 -17.14 7.31 25.43
N HIS A 370 -16.97 6.85 24.19
CA HIS A 370 -17.18 5.45 23.81
C HIS A 370 -16.04 4.53 24.25
N CYS A 371 -14.84 5.08 24.44
CA CYS A 371 -13.58 4.35 24.68
C CYS A 371 -12.93 4.70 26.03
N ARG A 372 -13.64 5.43 26.90
CA ARG A 372 -13.23 5.71 28.28
C ARG A 372 -13.56 4.51 29.18
N ASN A 373 -12.94 4.47 30.36
CA ASN A 373 -13.28 3.56 31.47
C ASN A 373 -13.11 2.06 31.18
N ASN A 374 -12.01 1.65 30.53
CA ASN A 374 -11.61 0.24 30.33
C ASN A 374 -12.64 -0.71 29.65
N ARG A 375 -13.78 -0.20 29.18
CA ARG A 375 -14.87 -0.98 28.56
C ARG A 375 -14.40 -1.85 27.38
N TYR A 376 -13.40 -1.38 26.64
CA TYR A 376 -12.75 -2.13 25.58
C TYR A 376 -11.24 -2.10 25.82
N PRO A 377 -10.59 -3.24 26.13
CA PRO A 377 -9.18 -3.25 26.52
C PRO A 377 -8.24 -2.83 25.39
N TYR A 378 -8.72 -2.84 24.15
CA TYR A 378 -7.98 -2.55 22.92
C TYR A 378 -8.16 -1.13 22.37
N LEU A 379 -8.98 -0.29 23.00
CA LEU A 379 -9.26 1.09 22.56
C LEU A 379 -8.96 2.11 23.66
N ARG A 380 -8.77 3.37 23.28
CA ARG A 380 -8.47 4.49 24.18
C ARG A 380 -9.01 5.82 23.65
N CYS A 381 -8.92 6.87 24.46
CA CYS A 381 -9.04 8.24 23.96
C CYS A 381 -7.77 8.59 23.16
N GLY A 382 -7.91 9.21 21.99
CA GLY A 382 -6.78 9.56 21.13
C GLY A 382 -6.01 10.79 21.62
N ASP A 383 -4.67 10.74 21.55
CA ASP A 383 -3.80 11.83 22.01
C ASP A 383 -3.75 12.98 20.99
N LEU A 384 -3.62 12.63 19.70
CA LEU A 384 -3.47 13.57 18.59
C LEU A 384 -4.79 14.27 18.25
N GLN A 385 -5.85 13.50 18.03
CA GLN A 385 -7.20 14.02 17.79
C GLN A 385 -8.02 13.96 19.07
N ARG A 386 -7.71 14.89 20.00
CA ARG A 386 -8.37 15.01 21.30
C ARG A 386 -9.89 14.95 21.18
N GLY A 387 -10.51 14.07 21.96
CA GLY A 387 -11.97 13.87 21.94
C GLY A 387 -12.45 12.74 21.02
N LEU A 388 -11.61 12.22 20.11
CA LEU A 388 -11.91 11.03 19.30
C LEU A 388 -11.41 9.73 19.96
N CYS A 389 -12.06 8.61 19.65
CA CYS A 389 -11.54 7.29 20.03
C CYS A 389 -10.37 6.90 19.12
N SER A 390 -9.40 6.16 19.66
CA SER A 390 -8.26 5.60 18.92
C SER A 390 -7.98 4.16 19.37
N ALA A 391 -7.29 3.42 18.52
CA ALA A 391 -6.66 2.15 18.87
C ALA A 391 -5.66 2.31 20.03
N LYS A 392 -5.39 1.23 20.76
CA LYS A 392 -4.14 1.14 21.53
C LYS A 392 -3.02 0.63 20.63
N THR A 393 -1.79 1.01 20.96
CA THR A 393 -0.62 0.39 20.37
C THR A 393 -0.48 -1.07 20.81
N ARG A 394 0.16 -1.90 19.98
CA ARG A 394 0.51 -3.29 20.32
C ARG A 394 1.59 -3.33 21.41
N PRO A 395 1.54 -4.29 22.35
CA PRO A 395 2.64 -4.52 23.28
C PRO A 395 3.95 -4.85 22.54
N VAL A 396 5.09 -4.42 23.08
CA VAL A 396 6.41 -4.60 22.44
C VAL A 396 6.70 -6.08 22.12
N GLY A 397 6.30 -7.01 23.00
CA GLY A 397 6.44 -8.45 22.80
C GLY A 397 5.43 -9.10 21.84
N GLN A 398 4.55 -8.33 21.18
CA GLN A 398 3.67 -8.82 20.10
C GLN A 398 4.14 -8.40 18.69
N ARG A 399 5.32 -7.76 18.58
CA ARG A 399 6.00 -7.60 17.29
C ARG A 399 6.58 -8.95 16.89
N GLY A 400 6.35 -9.41 15.66
CA GLY A 400 6.91 -10.67 15.18
C GLY A 400 8.45 -10.69 15.24
N PRO A 401 9.08 -11.84 15.54
CA PRO A 401 10.49 -12.00 15.27
C PRO A 401 10.68 -11.92 13.75
N ASN A 402 11.63 -11.12 13.28
CA ASN A 402 12.03 -11.16 11.88
C ASN A 402 12.46 -12.60 11.56
N LEU A 403 11.73 -13.29 10.69
CA LEU A 403 12.13 -14.60 10.18
C LEU A 403 13.48 -14.42 9.47
N ARG A 404 14.54 -14.96 10.07
CA ARG A 404 15.82 -15.13 9.39
C ARG A 404 15.70 -16.27 8.40
N ILE A 405 15.14 -15.98 7.23
CA ILE A 405 15.38 -16.80 6.04
C ILE A 405 16.90 -16.79 5.82
N GLN A 406 17.51 -17.96 5.61
CA GLN A 406 18.94 -18.03 5.42
C GLN A 406 19.27 -17.64 3.97
N ASN A 407 20.32 -16.84 3.76
CA ASN A 407 20.76 -16.42 2.42
C ASN A 407 21.09 -17.61 1.48
N SER A 408 21.32 -18.81 2.03
CA SER A 408 21.45 -20.07 1.28
C SER A 408 20.25 -20.34 0.36
N ASP A 409 19.04 -20.00 0.82
CA ASP A 409 17.79 -20.39 0.18
C ASP A 409 17.46 -19.48 -1.01
N LEU A 410 18.18 -18.35 -1.13
CA LEU A 410 18.14 -17.39 -2.25
C LEU A 410 19.33 -17.54 -3.21
N GLY A 411 20.17 -18.57 -3.05
CA GLY A 411 21.37 -18.77 -3.89
C GLY A 411 22.53 -17.80 -3.59
N ILE A 412 22.39 -16.91 -2.60
CA ILE A 412 23.41 -15.91 -2.25
C ILE A 412 24.51 -16.57 -1.40
N THR A 413 25.45 -17.23 -2.08
CA THR A 413 26.52 -18.08 -1.51
C THR A 413 27.69 -17.32 -0.87
N LYS A 414 27.47 -16.12 -0.32
CA LYS A 414 28.47 -15.44 0.54
C LYS A 414 27.84 -14.95 1.84
N LYS A 415 28.28 -15.55 2.96
CA LYS A 415 28.10 -14.98 4.30
C LYS A 415 28.82 -13.63 4.34
N PHE A 416 28.07 -12.53 4.46
CA PHE A 416 28.63 -11.28 4.95
C PHE A 416 29.03 -11.48 6.42
N SER A 417 30.30 -11.80 6.66
CA SER A 417 30.90 -11.67 7.98
C SER A 417 31.02 -10.18 8.29
N SER A 418 30.15 -9.66 9.15
CA SER A 418 30.31 -8.31 9.67
C SER A 418 31.44 -8.33 10.70
N THR A 419 32.63 -7.89 10.29
CA THR A 419 33.77 -7.63 11.18
C THR A 419 33.59 -6.39 12.08
N ILE A 420 32.38 -5.80 12.11
CA ILE A 420 32.02 -4.76 13.06
C ILE A 420 31.72 -5.39 14.41
N THR A 421 32.77 -5.53 15.24
CA THR A 421 32.61 -5.69 16.68
C THR A 421 32.07 -4.39 17.28
N ASP A 422 30.79 -4.39 17.66
CA ASP A 422 30.22 -3.32 18.49
C ASP A 422 30.80 -3.40 19.91
N ASN A 423 31.93 -2.73 20.10
CA ASN A 423 32.67 -2.65 21.37
C ASN A 423 31.88 -1.95 22.51
N ARG A 424 30.61 -1.59 22.30
CA ARG A 424 29.70 -1.07 23.34
C ARG A 424 28.83 -2.15 23.99
N LYS A 425 28.94 -3.41 23.57
CA LYS A 425 28.36 -4.54 24.32
C LYS A 425 29.18 -4.83 25.57
N THR A 426 28.91 -4.10 26.65
CA THR A 426 29.32 -4.49 28.00
C THR A 426 28.85 -5.92 28.28
N PRO A 427 29.75 -6.87 28.64
CA PRO A 427 29.36 -8.24 28.94
C PRO A 427 28.49 -8.29 30.20
N ALA A 428 27.52 -9.21 30.21
CA ALA A 428 26.59 -9.36 31.32
C ALA A 428 27.34 -9.71 32.62
N ARG A 429 27.31 -8.79 33.61
CA ARG A 429 27.84 -9.03 34.95
C ARG A 429 27.06 -10.17 35.64
N LYS A 430 27.61 -11.38 35.61
CA LYS A 430 27.28 -12.41 36.61
C LYS A 430 27.70 -11.89 37.98
N ARG A 431 26.80 -11.95 38.96
CA ARG A 431 27.13 -11.77 40.38
C ARG A 431 28.11 -12.86 40.82
N ARG A 432 29.27 -12.47 41.35
CA ARG A 432 29.94 -13.15 42.48
C ARG A 432 30.82 -12.15 43.24
N SER A 433 31.16 -12.52 44.46
CA SER A 433 31.64 -11.68 45.57
C SER A 433 33.17 -11.57 45.64
N THR A 434 33.64 -10.79 46.63
CA THR A 434 34.99 -10.70 47.21
C THR A 434 36.08 -9.99 46.39
N GLY A 435 37.01 -9.33 47.11
CA GLY A 435 38.37 -9.02 46.63
C GLY A 435 38.69 -7.55 46.33
N ASP A 436 38.97 -6.79 47.39
CA ASP A 436 40.02 -5.76 47.55
C ASP A 436 40.33 -4.64 46.53
N TRP A 437 40.86 -3.57 47.13
CA TRP A 437 41.34 -2.33 46.52
C TRP A 437 42.86 -2.36 46.31
N MET A 438 43.36 -1.76 45.22
CA MET A 438 44.64 -1.02 45.11
C MET A 438 44.70 -0.38 43.71
N VAL A 439 44.63 0.94 43.56
CA VAL A 439 45.69 1.98 43.73
C VAL A 439 46.73 1.96 42.58
N TYR A 440 46.76 3.05 41.81
CA TYR A 440 47.93 3.87 41.40
C TYR A 440 47.35 5.00 40.48
N GLU A 441 47.13 6.23 40.93
CA GLU A 441 48.08 7.33 41.26
C GLU A 441 48.77 7.96 40.03
N ASN A 442 48.52 9.28 39.86
CA ASN A 442 49.26 10.28 39.07
C ASN A 442 49.17 10.17 37.53
N PHE A 443 49.08 11.26 36.75
CA PHE A 443 49.54 12.65 37.01
C PHE A 443 48.47 13.74 36.90
N LEU A 444 48.76 14.86 37.58
CA LEU A 444 48.03 16.14 37.54
C LEU A 444 48.69 17.10 36.53
N GLU A 445 47.89 18.00 35.96
CA GLU A 445 48.15 19.45 35.90
C GLU A 445 46.81 20.13 35.54
N GLU A 446 46.17 20.81 36.49
CA GLU A 446 46.19 22.28 36.65
C GLU A 446 45.38 23.05 35.59
N SER A 447 44.61 24.11 35.91
CA SER A 447 44.06 24.62 37.17
C SER A 447 42.91 25.61 36.80
N LYS A 448 42.01 26.15 37.65
CA LYS A 448 41.89 26.34 39.10
C LYS A 448 40.44 26.09 39.58
N VAL A 449 40.19 26.18 40.89
CA VAL A 449 38.88 26.02 41.56
C VAL A 449 38.31 27.37 41.99
N THR A 450 36.98 27.53 41.98
CA THR A 450 36.27 28.37 42.96
C THR A 450 35.05 27.64 43.54
N LYS A 451 34.94 27.64 44.87
CA LYS A 451 33.87 27.01 45.68
C LYS A 451 32.80 28.05 46.08
N ILE A 452 31.81 27.54 46.83
CA ILE A 452 30.86 28.24 47.73
C ILE A 452 29.51 28.55 47.04
N GLY A 453 28.34 28.23 47.62
CA GLY A 453 28.10 27.70 48.98
C GLY A 453 26.76 26.99 49.20
N ARG A 454 26.59 26.47 50.42
CA ARG A 454 25.38 25.77 50.91
C ARG A 454 24.21 26.74 51.13
N MET A 455 22.99 26.30 50.81
CA MET A 455 21.84 26.53 51.71
C MET A 455 20.77 25.43 51.58
N LYS A 456 20.17 25.08 52.72
CA LYS A 456 19.08 24.08 52.84
C LYS A 456 17.72 24.77 52.57
N ARG A 457 16.78 24.11 51.88
CA ARG A 457 15.44 23.73 52.42
C ARG A 457 14.48 23.15 51.37
N SER A 458 13.39 22.60 51.93
CA SER A 458 12.14 22.08 51.34
C SER A 458 12.22 20.84 50.44
N ILE A 459 11.73 19.74 51.01
CA ILE A 459 11.14 18.65 50.26
C ILE A 459 9.85 19.20 49.63
N ASN A 460 9.88 19.46 48.33
CA ASN A 460 8.68 19.60 47.53
C ASN A 460 8.76 18.59 46.38
N SER A 461 7.83 17.64 46.37
CA SER A 461 7.74 16.60 45.35
C SER A 461 7.23 17.21 44.04
N THR A 462 8.10 17.92 43.32
CA THR A 462 7.85 18.24 41.91
C THR A 462 7.85 16.94 41.13
N ARG A 463 6.67 16.50 40.70
CA ARG A 463 6.52 15.47 39.66
C ARG A 463 7.48 15.80 38.52
N ASN A 464 8.52 14.99 38.34
CA ASN A 464 9.30 15.01 37.13
C ASN A 464 8.37 14.60 35.98
N ASN A 465 7.82 15.59 35.29
CA ASN A 465 7.38 15.44 33.92
C ASN A 465 8.63 15.12 33.09
N THR A 466 9.04 13.85 33.09
CA THR A 466 9.76 13.30 31.96
C THR A 466 8.84 13.43 30.76
N LYS A 467 8.99 14.55 30.03
CA LYS A 467 8.60 14.61 28.63
C LYS A 467 9.32 13.43 27.98
N GLU A 468 8.59 12.37 27.70
CA GLU A 468 9.08 11.31 26.82
C GLU A 468 9.58 12.04 25.57
N ARG A 469 10.88 11.89 25.29
CA ARG A 469 11.49 12.51 24.12
C ARG A 469 11.00 11.69 22.93
N THR A 470 9.85 12.11 22.40
CA THR A 470 9.09 11.45 21.35
C THR A 470 9.98 11.27 20.13
N THR A 471 10.55 10.09 19.93
CA THR A 471 11.19 9.73 18.67
C THR A 471 10.14 9.87 17.57
N ASP A 472 10.39 10.73 16.59
CA ASP A 472 9.61 10.74 15.35
C ASP A 472 9.85 9.40 14.65
N ILE A 473 8.75 8.68 14.37
CA ILE A 473 8.79 7.32 13.84
C ILE A 473 8.57 7.45 12.35
N ASN A 474 9.61 7.24 11.57
CA ASN A 474 9.62 7.68 10.17
C ASN A 474 9.05 6.62 9.22
N ASN A 475 8.55 7.05 8.06
CA ASN A 475 8.28 6.16 6.92
C ASN A 475 9.59 5.64 6.28
N MET A 476 10.73 6.20 6.68
CA MET A 476 12.08 5.77 6.29
C MET A 476 12.42 4.35 6.73
N ASP A 477 12.12 3.97 7.97
CA ASP A 477 12.61 2.77 8.70
C ASP A 477 12.02 1.42 8.20
N SER A 478 11.58 1.39 6.95
CA SER A 478 10.49 0.54 6.46
C SER A 478 10.82 0.01 5.05
N SER A 479 11.39 -1.19 4.97
CA SER A 479 11.65 -1.90 3.71
C SER A 479 10.38 -2.44 3.05
N MET A 480 10.38 -2.59 1.73
CA MET A 480 9.33 -3.30 0.99
C MET A 480 9.57 -4.80 0.98
N GLN A 481 8.49 -5.59 0.93
CA GLN A 481 8.50 -7.00 0.59
C GLN A 481 7.72 -7.21 -0.71
N ASN A 482 8.25 -8.04 -1.61
CA ASN A 482 7.51 -8.51 -2.78
C ASN A 482 7.45 -10.05 -2.72
N SER A 483 6.32 -10.63 -3.15
CA SER A 483 6.10 -12.08 -3.19
C SER A 483 6.74 -12.76 -4.40
N PHE A 484 7.24 -11.98 -5.38
CA PHE A 484 7.74 -12.45 -6.68
C PHE A 484 6.74 -13.37 -7.40
N LEU A 485 5.45 -13.12 -7.19
CA LEU A 485 4.35 -13.85 -7.81
C LEU A 485 4.14 -13.40 -9.26
N LEU A 486 4.45 -14.29 -10.20
CA LEU A 486 4.29 -14.04 -11.64
C LEU A 486 3.49 -15.15 -12.31
N ASP A 487 2.41 -14.78 -12.98
CA ASP A 487 1.48 -15.70 -13.67
C ASP A 487 1.00 -16.85 -12.76
N GLY A 488 0.77 -16.54 -11.49
CA GLY A 488 0.35 -17.53 -10.49
C GLY A 488 1.49 -18.36 -9.88
N VAL A 489 2.76 -18.10 -10.20
CA VAL A 489 3.93 -18.82 -9.68
C VAL A 489 4.82 -17.90 -8.82
N PRO A 490 5.01 -18.18 -7.52
CA PRO A 490 5.92 -17.42 -6.66
C PRO A 490 7.37 -17.90 -6.82
N ASP A 491 8.11 -17.30 -7.76
CA ASP A 491 9.51 -17.64 -8.03
C ASP A 491 10.27 -16.40 -8.55
N ILE A 492 11.31 -16.00 -7.82
CA ILE A 492 12.16 -14.85 -8.14
C ILE A 492 12.86 -14.98 -9.50
N LYS A 493 13.17 -16.20 -9.96
CA LYS A 493 13.86 -16.43 -11.25
C LYS A 493 13.02 -16.07 -12.48
N ARG A 494 11.70 -15.92 -12.28
CA ARG A 494 10.76 -15.46 -13.31
C ARG A 494 10.82 -13.95 -13.53
N TRP A 495 11.67 -13.24 -12.77
CA TRP A 495 11.87 -11.81 -12.83
C TRP A 495 13.31 -11.46 -13.22
N VAL A 496 13.50 -10.28 -13.77
CA VAL A 496 14.80 -9.62 -13.98
C VAL A 496 14.72 -8.19 -13.46
N PHE A 497 15.85 -7.61 -13.05
CA PHE A 497 15.92 -6.29 -12.44
C PHE A 497 16.44 -5.25 -13.42
N ILE A 498 15.76 -4.11 -13.49
CA ILE A 498 16.14 -2.97 -14.32
C ILE A 498 16.51 -1.76 -13.45
N PRO A 499 17.47 -0.92 -13.86
CA PRO A 499 17.82 0.30 -13.15
C PRO A 499 16.90 1.44 -13.60
N VAL A 500 16.32 2.17 -12.65
CA VAL A 500 15.44 3.32 -12.91
C VAL A 500 16.03 4.55 -12.24
N LYS A 501 16.42 5.55 -13.03
CA LYS A 501 16.93 6.83 -12.52
C LYS A 501 15.79 7.64 -11.90
N ILE A 502 16.05 8.26 -10.76
CA ILE A 502 15.10 9.14 -10.08
C ILE A 502 15.74 10.52 -9.95
N VAL A 503 15.09 11.53 -10.53
CA VAL A 503 15.44 12.94 -10.37
C VAL A 503 14.33 13.59 -9.54
N HIS A 504 14.64 13.98 -8.32
CA HIS A 504 13.68 14.53 -7.38
C HIS A 504 13.92 16.02 -7.15
N ARG A 505 12.95 16.87 -7.53
CA ARG A 505 12.90 18.29 -7.18
C ARG A 505 12.22 18.41 -5.83
N ARG A 506 12.93 19.00 -4.87
CA ARG A 506 12.45 19.21 -3.49
C ARG A 506 11.10 19.92 -3.46
N PRO A 507 10.18 19.52 -2.56
CA PRO A 507 8.98 20.32 -2.32
C PRO A 507 9.28 21.70 -1.70
N SER A 508 8.67 22.75 -2.27
CA SER A 508 8.60 24.11 -1.69
C SER A 508 8.10 24.11 -0.23
N GLY A 509 8.34 25.18 0.52
CA GLY A 509 7.81 25.34 1.88
C GLY A 509 8.41 24.42 2.96
N LEU A 510 9.18 23.39 2.60
CA LEU A 510 9.94 22.58 3.56
C LEU A 510 11.03 23.41 4.23
N LEU A 511 11.23 23.21 5.55
CA LEU A 511 12.30 23.80 6.35
C LEU A 511 12.89 22.73 7.27
N PHE A 512 14.22 22.74 7.44
CA PHE A 512 14.99 21.78 8.25
C PHE A 512 15.62 22.45 9.49
N GLY A 513 15.38 23.73 9.70
CA GLY A 513 15.72 24.48 10.91
C GLY A 513 17.17 24.95 10.98
N THR A 514 17.91 24.93 9.87
CA THR A 514 19.33 25.36 9.87
C THR A 514 19.42 26.87 9.66
N LYS A 515 19.59 27.62 10.75
CA LYS A 515 19.56 29.09 10.70
C LYS A 515 20.77 29.68 9.97
N VAL A 516 20.54 30.67 9.11
CA VAL A 516 21.61 31.42 8.43
C VAL A 516 22.13 32.56 9.32
N ILE A 517 23.46 32.75 9.35
CA ILE A 517 24.09 33.90 9.99
C ILE A 517 24.45 34.93 8.91
N LYS A 518 23.99 36.18 9.06
CA LYS A 518 24.34 37.32 8.19
C LYS A 518 24.72 38.51 9.07
N ASN A 519 25.88 39.12 8.80
CA ASN A 519 26.40 40.27 9.56
C ASN A 519 26.44 40.01 11.08
N LYS A 520 26.94 38.84 11.50
CA LYS A 520 26.97 38.32 12.89
C LYS A 520 25.60 38.07 13.55
N ASN A 521 24.49 38.40 12.90
CA ASN A 521 23.15 38.16 13.40
C ASN A 521 22.55 36.87 12.82
N ILE A 522 21.76 36.18 13.62
CA ILE A 522 20.90 35.08 13.16
C ILE A 522 19.78 35.70 12.31
N VAL A 523 19.60 35.21 11.09
CA VAL A 523 18.47 35.56 10.23
C VAL A 523 17.36 34.55 10.45
N ASP A 524 16.33 34.94 11.20
CA ASP A 524 15.15 34.11 11.38
C ASP A 524 14.33 34.01 10.08
N GLY A 525 13.64 32.89 9.90
CA GLY A 525 12.86 32.59 8.69
C GLY A 525 13.65 32.11 7.47
N VAL A 526 15.00 32.05 7.55
CA VAL A 526 15.85 31.57 6.45
C VAL A 526 16.60 30.30 6.87
N ASP A 527 16.45 29.24 6.07
CA ASP A 527 17.19 27.99 6.17
C ASP A 527 18.43 28.00 5.25
N VAL A 528 19.55 27.36 5.60
CA VAL A 528 20.70 27.20 4.68
C VAL A 528 20.31 26.39 3.45
N TYR A 529 19.34 25.49 3.61
CA TYR A 529 18.75 24.70 2.55
C TYR A 529 17.59 25.45 1.84
N SER A 530 17.33 26.72 2.16
CA SER A 530 16.23 27.47 1.53
C SER A 530 16.56 27.83 0.07
N TYR A 531 15.59 27.58 -0.80
CA TYR A 531 15.70 27.54 -2.26
C TYR A 531 16.03 28.89 -2.93
N ASN A 532 15.67 30.01 -2.30
CA ASN A 532 15.52 31.34 -2.91
C ASN A 532 16.84 32.02 -3.41
N LYS A 533 17.95 31.29 -3.51
CA LYS A 533 19.25 31.84 -3.94
C LYS A 533 19.84 31.24 -5.22
N TYR A 534 19.38 30.08 -5.67
CA TYR A 534 20.16 29.28 -6.62
C TYR A 534 19.60 29.17 -8.04
N MET A 535 18.29 29.35 -8.25
CA MET A 535 17.67 28.93 -9.53
C MET A 535 16.62 29.89 -10.13
N ASN A 536 16.36 31.06 -9.53
CA ASN A 536 15.50 32.11 -10.10
C ASN A 536 14.07 31.70 -10.55
N TYR A 537 13.53 30.58 -10.07
CA TYR A 537 12.16 30.14 -10.39
C TYR A 537 11.13 31.04 -9.71
N THR A 538 10.20 31.57 -10.51
CA THR A 538 9.16 32.52 -10.10
C THR A 538 7.86 31.87 -9.65
N ASP A 539 7.71 30.57 -9.85
CA ASP A 539 6.39 29.96 -9.93
C ASP A 539 5.91 29.49 -8.55
N GLU A 540 4.84 30.11 -8.05
CA GLU A 540 4.05 29.65 -6.89
C GLU A 540 3.23 28.41 -7.27
N GLU A 541 3.93 27.31 -7.60
CA GLU A 541 3.30 26.07 -8.02
C GLU A 541 2.48 25.47 -6.85
N GLN A 542 1.19 25.25 -7.09
CA GLN A 542 0.24 24.82 -6.06
C GLN A 542 0.62 23.43 -5.54
N GLN A 543 1.22 23.38 -4.37
CA GLN A 543 1.48 22.12 -3.68
C GLN A 543 0.16 21.41 -3.41
N ALA A 544 0.08 20.18 -3.89
CA ALA A 544 -1.08 19.33 -3.67
C ALA A 544 -1.27 19.05 -2.16
N ALA A 545 -2.46 19.35 -1.66
CA ALA A 545 -2.75 19.44 -0.23
C ALA A 545 -3.12 18.08 0.37
N TYR A 546 -2.21 17.11 0.26
CA TYR A 546 -2.44 15.75 0.72
C TYR A 546 -2.51 15.66 2.25
N SER A 547 -3.40 14.81 2.76
CA SER A 547 -3.77 14.85 4.19
C SER A 547 -2.70 14.41 5.17
N HIS A 548 -1.57 13.86 4.69
CA HIS A 548 -0.38 13.48 5.45
C HIS A 548 0.88 13.41 4.57
N SER A 549 1.55 14.53 4.30
CA SER A 549 3.00 14.46 4.08
C SER A 549 3.66 14.20 5.44
N PHE A 550 4.35 13.07 5.56
CA PHE A 550 5.20 12.76 6.71
C PHE A 550 6.66 12.96 6.28
N THR A 551 7.17 14.18 6.45
CA THR A 551 8.62 14.40 6.36
C THR A 551 9.31 13.71 7.53
N SER A 552 10.46 13.10 7.24
CA SER A 552 11.26 12.34 8.21
C SER A 552 11.95 13.18 9.28
N GLY A 553 11.86 14.52 9.18
CA GLY A 553 12.67 15.49 9.95
C GLY A 553 14.16 15.49 9.60
N SER A 554 14.72 14.36 9.12
CA SER A 554 16.11 14.23 8.66
C SER A 554 16.35 14.80 7.27
N GLY A 555 15.28 15.06 6.50
CA GLY A 555 15.34 15.54 5.12
C GLY A 555 15.61 14.46 4.08
N ALA A 556 15.49 13.19 4.46
CA ALA A 556 15.49 12.06 3.54
C ALA A 556 14.05 11.58 3.30
N ASP A 557 13.66 11.43 2.04
CA ASP A 557 12.32 11.01 1.61
C ASP A 557 12.42 9.77 0.69
N LYS A 558 11.26 9.22 0.30
CA LYS A 558 11.18 8.08 -0.62
C LYS A 558 10.50 8.48 -1.92
N VAL A 559 11.03 7.94 -3.02
CA VAL A 559 10.30 7.85 -4.29
C VAL A 559 10.05 6.38 -4.57
N PHE A 560 8.79 5.98 -4.54
CA PHE A 560 8.35 4.63 -4.86
C PHE A 560 8.33 4.45 -6.38
N VAL A 561 8.74 3.28 -6.85
CA VAL A 561 8.64 2.87 -8.25
C VAL A 561 7.84 1.57 -8.27
N GLN A 562 6.75 1.57 -9.02
CA GLN A 562 5.80 0.48 -9.15
C GLN A 562 5.79 -0.04 -10.58
N VAL A 563 5.86 -1.36 -10.72
CA VAL A 563 5.75 -2.11 -11.97
C VAL A 563 4.45 -2.89 -11.96
N ASP A 564 3.67 -2.77 -13.03
CA ASP A 564 2.42 -3.47 -13.28
C ASP A 564 2.48 -4.25 -14.60
N GLY A 565 2.31 -5.57 -14.52
CA GLY A 565 2.34 -6.44 -15.70
C GLY A 565 1.15 -6.22 -16.64
N MET A 566 1.45 -5.85 -17.88
CA MET A 566 0.46 -5.65 -18.95
C MET A 566 0.36 -6.84 -19.89
N SER A 567 1.43 -7.61 -20.10
CA SER A 567 1.38 -8.92 -20.80
C SER A 567 1.37 -10.13 -19.85
N TYR A 568 1.26 -9.90 -18.54
CA TYR A 568 1.34 -10.93 -17.49
C TYR A 568 0.61 -10.50 -16.22
N ASN A 569 0.39 -11.44 -15.30
CA ASN A 569 -0.13 -11.17 -13.96
C ASN A 569 1.02 -11.13 -12.94
N GLY A 570 1.52 -9.92 -12.67
CA GLY A 570 2.52 -9.66 -11.64
C GLY A 570 2.56 -8.17 -11.30
N LYS A 571 2.90 -7.85 -10.05
CA LYS A 571 3.12 -6.48 -9.57
C LYS A 571 4.37 -6.47 -8.69
N TYR A 572 5.21 -5.45 -8.84
CA TYR A 572 6.41 -5.25 -8.02
C TYR A 572 6.49 -3.79 -7.58
N VAL A 573 6.90 -3.54 -6.33
CA VAL A 573 7.11 -2.18 -5.81
C VAL A 573 8.40 -2.12 -4.99
N ASP A 574 9.24 -1.13 -5.27
CA ASP A 574 10.38 -0.76 -4.41
C ASP A 574 10.49 0.78 -4.34
N TYR A 575 11.53 1.32 -3.70
CA TYR A 575 11.77 2.76 -3.62
C TYR A 575 13.24 3.13 -3.72
N SER A 576 13.50 4.35 -4.18
CA SER A 576 14.78 5.04 -3.94
C SER A 576 14.66 5.96 -2.73
N ILE A 577 15.81 6.27 -2.10
CA ILE A 577 15.92 7.31 -1.07
C ILE A 577 16.48 8.56 -1.74
N VAL A 578 15.88 9.71 -1.44
CA VAL A 578 16.22 11.03 -2.02
C VAL A 578 16.49 12.05 -0.91
N ASP A 579 17.32 13.06 -1.20
CA ASP A 579 17.70 14.11 -0.24
C ASP A 579 16.92 15.40 -0.50
N SER A 580 15.79 15.55 0.18
CA SER A 580 14.89 16.69 0.10
C SER A 580 15.44 17.96 0.76
N ARG A 581 16.67 17.95 1.28
CA ARG A 581 17.38 19.18 1.68
C ARG A 581 17.98 19.87 0.46
N LEU A 582 18.42 19.11 -0.55
CA LEU A 582 18.95 19.65 -1.80
C LEU A 582 17.80 20.18 -2.69
N PRO A 583 18.01 21.22 -3.51
CA PRO A 583 17.00 21.69 -4.47
C PRO A 583 16.60 20.61 -5.49
N VAL A 584 17.59 19.84 -5.95
CA VAL A 584 17.45 18.66 -6.79
C VAL A 584 18.36 17.57 -6.22
N SER A 585 17.87 16.33 -6.17
CA SER A 585 18.66 15.15 -5.78
C SER A 585 18.43 14.02 -6.78
N GLU A 586 19.50 13.37 -7.22
CA GLU A 586 19.42 12.15 -8.04
C GLU A 586 19.62 10.88 -7.21
N SER A 587 18.89 9.82 -7.57
CA SER A 587 18.99 8.49 -6.98
C SER A 587 18.67 7.43 -8.03
N VAL A 588 18.72 6.15 -7.66
CA VAL A 588 18.34 5.01 -8.53
C VAL A 588 17.51 4.02 -7.72
N ALA A 589 16.43 3.53 -8.31
CA ALA A 589 15.70 2.35 -7.83
C ALA A 589 16.02 1.15 -8.73
N PHE A 590 16.01 -0.06 -8.18
CA PHE A 590 16.03 -1.29 -8.95
C PHE A 590 14.66 -1.93 -8.87
N VAL A 591 14.01 -2.14 -10.01
CA VAL A 591 12.67 -2.74 -10.03
C VAL A 591 12.64 -4.02 -10.86
N ALA A 592 11.85 -4.98 -10.40
CA ALA A 592 11.71 -6.26 -11.07
C ALA A 592 10.60 -6.21 -12.12
N VAL A 593 10.89 -6.72 -13.31
CA VAL A 593 9.96 -6.93 -14.43
C VAL A 593 10.01 -8.40 -14.85
N LYS A 594 9.02 -8.89 -15.60
CA LYS A 594 9.01 -10.28 -16.08
C LYS A 594 10.27 -10.60 -16.90
N ASN A 595 10.89 -11.74 -16.60
CA ASN A 595 12.07 -12.25 -17.31
C ASN A 595 11.69 -12.56 -18.77
N PRO A 596 12.30 -11.89 -19.77
CA PRO A 596 11.92 -12.04 -21.18
C PRO A 596 12.17 -13.45 -21.74
N LYS A 597 13.01 -14.26 -21.07
CA LYS A 597 13.19 -15.71 -21.35
C LYS A 597 11.92 -16.55 -21.22
N LEU A 598 10.87 -16.01 -20.60
CA LEU A 598 9.56 -16.66 -20.50
C LEU A 598 8.59 -16.25 -21.62
N ASN A 599 8.92 -15.17 -22.34
CA ASN A 599 8.25 -14.45 -23.44
C ASN A 599 8.33 -12.93 -23.22
N SER A 600 8.00 -12.14 -24.24
CA SER A 600 8.06 -10.67 -24.19
C SER A 600 7.25 -10.09 -23.02
N SER A 601 7.89 -9.17 -22.29
CA SER A 601 7.35 -8.54 -21.09
C SER A 601 6.91 -7.12 -21.40
N ILE A 602 5.60 -6.86 -21.35
CA ILE A 602 5.05 -5.51 -21.43
C ILE A 602 4.64 -5.11 -20.01
N SER A 603 5.17 -3.99 -19.51
CA SER A 603 4.93 -3.50 -18.15
C SER A 603 4.64 -2.01 -18.15
N TYR A 604 3.65 -1.57 -17.37
CA TYR A 604 3.50 -0.17 -17.02
C TYR A 604 4.36 0.12 -15.80
N ILE A 605 5.25 1.11 -15.90
CA ILE A 605 6.10 1.54 -14.79
C ILE A 605 5.72 2.97 -14.43
N SER A 606 5.50 3.19 -13.13
CA SER A 606 5.11 4.48 -12.59
C SER A 606 5.92 4.78 -11.33
N ALA A 607 6.06 6.06 -10.99
CA ALA A 607 6.70 6.47 -9.75
C ALA A 607 5.95 7.62 -9.07
N TYR A 608 6.02 7.64 -7.75
CA TYR A 608 5.42 8.68 -6.90
C TYR A 608 6.24 8.87 -5.63
N ASP A 609 6.26 10.08 -5.08
CA ASP A 609 7.00 10.36 -3.85
C ASP A 609 6.18 10.13 -2.57
N SER A 610 6.87 10.11 -1.43
CA SER A 610 6.25 10.00 -0.10
C SER A 610 5.42 11.21 0.31
N HIS A 611 5.37 12.26 -0.51
CA HIS A 611 4.42 13.37 -0.35
C HIS A 611 3.11 13.08 -1.07
N GLY A 612 3.11 12.20 -2.07
CA GLY A 612 1.95 11.85 -2.91
C GLY A 612 1.98 12.50 -4.29
N ARG A 613 3.08 13.17 -4.69
CA ARG A 613 3.26 13.69 -6.05
C ARG A 613 3.53 12.53 -7.01
N ILE A 614 2.95 12.59 -8.22
CA ILE A 614 3.33 11.70 -9.32
C ILE A 614 4.69 12.16 -9.87
N CYS A 615 5.48 11.24 -10.40
CA CYS A 615 6.70 11.56 -11.14
C CYS A 615 6.49 11.27 -12.63
N ARG A 616 7.01 12.15 -13.49
CA ARG A 616 6.85 12.04 -14.95
C ARG A 616 7.87 11.04 -15.53
N PRO A 617 7.45 10.04 -16.33
CA PRO A 617 8.36 9.11 -16.99
C PRO A 617 9.05 9.74 -18.19
N TYR A 618 10.35 9.50 -18.29
CA TYR A 618 11.22 9.90 -19.39
C TYR A 618 12.06 8.69 -19.83
N CYS A 619 12.06 8.42 -21.13
CA CYS A 619 12.72 7.27 -21.73
C CYS A 619 13.91 7.73 -22.56
N GLN A 620 14.95 6.90 -22.61
CA GLN A 620 16.18 7.19 -23.36
C GLN A 620 15.85 7.31 -24.85
N SER A 621 16.19 8.46 -25.45
CA SER A 621 16.04 8.65 -26.88
C SER A 621 17.24 8.08 -27.62
N TYR A 622 16.96 7.27 -28.64
CA TYR A 622 17.96 6.74 -29.58
C TYR A 622 17.91 7.45 -30.94
N ASP A 623 17.12 8.52 -31.08
CA ASP A 623 16.93 9.26 -32.33
C ASP A 623 18.24 9.93 -32.78
N SER A 624 18.98 9.18 -33.58
CA SER A 624 20.31 9.48 -34.08
C SER A 624 20.30 10.44 -35.26
N TYR A 625 19.88 11.68 -35.02
CA TYR A 625 20.24 12.79 -35.92
C TYR A 625 20.42 14.15 -35.25
N ASP A 626 19.79 14.40 -34.09
CA ASP A 626 19.95 15.67 -33.38
C ASP A 626 21.23 15.75 -32.53
N SER A 627 22.29 16.07 -33.25
CA SER A 627 23.41 16.92 -32.82
C SER A 627 24.47 16.33 -31.88
N TYR A 628 25.70 16.33 -32.40
CA TYR A 628 26.98 16.41 -31.67
C TYR A 628 27.13 17.79 -30.96
N GLY A 629 26.11 18.21 -30.21
CA GLY A 629 26.13 19.40 -29.38
C GLY A 629 26.11 19.01 -27.90
N PRO A 630 26.74 19.78 -26.99
CA PRO A 630 26.77 19.49 -25.55
C PRO A 630 25.41 19.60 -24.83
N ASN A 631 24.30 19.73 -25.58
CA ASN A 631 22.94 20.01 -25.09
C ASN A 631 21.87 19.04 -25.66
N SER A 632 22.22 17.94 -26.35
CA SER A 632 21.21 16.97 -26.80
C SER A 632 20.63 16.20 -25.59
N ASN A 633 19.32 16.31 -25.39
CA ASN A 633 18.64 15.67 -24.26
C ASN A 633 18.56 14.16 -24.47
N LYS A 634 19.42 13.41 -23.75
CA LYS A 634 19.47 11.94 -23.75
C LYS A 634 18.11 11.27 -23.44
N TYR A 635 17.21 11.96 -22.76
CA TYR A 635 15.89 11.45 -22.40
C TYR A 635 14.78 12.36 -22.96
N ARG A 636 13.73 11.76 -23.51
CA ARG A 636 12.47 12.43 -23.87
C ARG A 636 11.33 11.91 -23.01
N GLN A 637 10.24 12.68 -22.87
CA GLN A 637 9.04 12.21 -22.18
C GLN A 637 8.49 10.97 -22.89
N CYS A 638 7.94 10.03 -22.11
CA CYS A 638 7.35 8.79 -22.61
C CYS A 638 6.08 8.42 -21.85
N SER A 639 5.39 7.37 -22.30
CA SER A 639 4.20 6.82 -21.63
C SER A 639 4.50 6.15 -20.27
N GLY A 640 5.72 5.64 -20.09
CA GLY A 640 6.08 4.72 -19.00
C GLY A 640 5.66 3.27 -19.23
N VAL A 641 5.05 2.93 -20.37
CA VAL A 641 4.81 1.55 -20.81
C VAL A 641 6.03 1.06 -21.56
N VAL A 642 6.67 0.00 -21.04
CA VAL A 642 7.90 -0.57 -21.61
C VAL A 642 7.73 -2.02 -22.02
N THR A 643 8.30 -2.36 -23.19
CA THR A 643 8.49 -3.73 -23.65
C THR A 643 9.93 -4.14 -23.38
N LEU A 644 10.12 -5.37 -22.91
CA LEU A 644 11.43 -5.98 -22.68
C LEU A 644 11.57 -7.29 -23.47
N THR A 645 12.68 -7.42 -24.20
CA THR A 645 13.03 -8.59 -25.03
C THR A 645 14.33 -9.26 -24.55
N GLU A 646 14.78 -10.30 -25.24
CA GLU A 646 16.10 -10.94 -25.00
C GLU A 646 17.24 -10.38 -25.88
N GLU A 647 16.97 -9.33 -26.67
CA GLU A 647 17.94 -8.73 -27.59
C GLU A 647 19.11 -8.05 -26.84
N GLU A 648 20.20 -7.74 -27.52
CA GLU A 648 21.36 -7.05 -26.91
C GLU A 648 21.38 -5.58 -27.35
N PRO A 649 21.81 -4.63 -26.47
CA PRO A 649 22.46 -4.84 -25.19
C PRO A 649 21.50 -5.03 -24.02
N LYS A 650 21.88 -5.92 -23.08
CA LYS A 650 21.15 -6.14 -21.83
C LYS A 650 21.17 -4.95 -20.87
N MET A 651 20.01 -4.30 -20.77
CA MET A 651 19.64 -3.24 -19.81
C MET A 651 18.98 -3.79 -18.52
N TYR A 652 19.06 -5.11 -18.28
CA TYR A 652 18.63 -5.77 -17.05
C TYR A 652 19.69 -6.75 -16.53
N GLY A 653 19.63 -7.09 -15.25
CA GLY A 653 20.34 -8.23 -14.67
C GLY A 653 19.37 -9.27 -14.11
N GLU A 654 19.78 -10.54 -13.99
CA GLU A 654 18.97 -11.60 -13.36
C GLU A 654 18.90 -11.41 -11.83
N ASP A 655 19.88 -10.72 -11.25
CA ASP A 655 19.86 -10.28 -9.85
C ASP A 655 20.32 -8.82 -9.65
N ILE A 656 20.17 -8.33 -8.42
CA ILE A 656 20.56 -6.97 -8.02
C ILE A 656 22.07 -6.70 -8.22
N GLY A 657 22.93 -7.71 -8.09
CA GLY A 657 24.36 -7.60 -8.30
C GLY A 657 24.74 -7.42 -9.77
N GLU A 658 24.08 -8.15 -10.68
CA GLU A 658 24.27 -7.99 -12.13
C GLU A 658 23.80 -6.61 -12.62
N VAL A 659 22.57 -6.20 -12.28
CA VAL A 659 22.06 -4.87 -12.68
C VAL A 659 22.86 -3.72 -12.06
N THR A 660 23.46 -3.92 -10.88
CA THR A 660 24.38 -2.93 -10.29
C THR A 660 25.67 -2.79 -11.11
N GLN A 661 26.16 -3.87 -11.75
CA GLN A 661 27.35 -3.81 -12.63
C GLN A 661 27.07 -3.09 -13.96
N LEU A 662 25.82 -3.08 -14.44
CA LEU A 662 25.41 -2.28 -15.60
C LEU A 662 25.54 -0.77 -15.33
N LEU A 663 25.36 -0.35 -14.08
CA LEU A 663 25.51 1.04 -13.62
C LEU A 663 26.93 1.39 -13.19
N TYR A 664 27.59 0.51 -12.43
CA TYR A 664 28.86 0.80 -11.76
C TYR A 664 29.96 -0.15 -12.22
N LYS A 665 30.86 0.38 -13.06
CA LYS A 665 32.05 -0.35 -13.52
C LYS A 665 33.15 -0.19 -12.46
N SER A 666 33.71 -1.31 -11.97
CA SER A 666 34.85 -1.27 -11.05
C SER A 666 36.14 -1.00 -11.83
N GLY A 667 36.77 0.15 -11.59
CA GLY A 667 38.10 0.43 -12.12
C GLY A 667 39.19 -0.48 -11.51
N LYS A 668 40.39 -0.45 -12.08
CA LYS A 668 41.57 -1.23 -11.62
C LYS A 668 41.91 -0.99 -10.13
N GLU A 669 41.56 0.18 -9.60
CA GLU A 669 41.82 0.60 -8.21
C GLU A 669 40.61 0.45 -7.27
N LYS A 670 39.55 -0.29 -7.67
CA LYS A 670 38.26 -0.40 -6.95
C LYS A 670 37.48 0.92 -6.79
N VAL A 671 37.87 1.97 -7.52
CA VAL A 671 37.05 3.16 -7.72
C VAL A 671 35.89 2.79 -8.66
N PHE A 672 34.66 3.01 -8.23
CA PHE A 672 33.47 2.78 -9.05
C PHE A 672 33.20 3.98 -9.96
N THR A 673 33.12 3.75 -11.27
CA THR A 673 32.63 4.75 -12.22
C THR A 673 31.19 4.44 -12.58
N ARG A 674 30.31 5.44 -12.46
CA ARG A 674 28.90 5.32 -12.85
C ARG A 674 28.73 5.59 -14.34
N SER A 675 27.97 4.76 -15.02
CA SER A 675 27.47 5.00 -16.37
C SER A 675 25.95 4.91 -16.39
N ASP A 676 25.28 5.94 -16.90
CA ASP A 676 23.85 5.93 -17.17
C ASP A 676 23.53 5.33 -18.57
N GLU A 677 24.51 4.77 -19.30
CA GLU A 677 24.34 4.20 -20.67
C GLU A 677 23.22 3.16 -20.76
N ASN A 678 23.10 2.31 -19.73
CA ASN A 678 22.14 1.19 -19.65
C ASN A 678 20.86 1.54 -18.87
N VAL A 679 20.55 2.83 -18.69
CA VAL A 679 19.41 3.30 -17.91
C VAL A 679 18.34 3.83 -18.85
N PHE A 680 17.47 2.94 -19.31
CA PHE A 680 16.42 3.32 -20.26
C PHE A 680 15.39 4.29 -19.67
N LEU A 681 15.03 4.12 -18.40
CA LEU A 681 13.92 4.85 -17.76
C LEU A 681 14.40 5.78 -16.64
N SER A 682 13.95 7.03 -16.68
CA SER A 682 14.15 8.04 -15.65
C SER A 682 12.81 8.65 -15.23
N PHE A 683 12.58 8.85 -13.93
CA PHE A 683 11.43 9.60 -13.43
C PHE A 683 11.84 10.96 -12.88
N TYR A 684 11.08 11.99 -13.26
CA TYR A 684 11.24 13.36 -12.76
C TYR A 684 10.08 13.68 -11.82
N CYS A 685 10.39 13.77 -10.51
CA CYS A 685 9.44 14.10 -9.46
C CYS A 685 9.48 15.60 -9.18
N ASP A 686 8.75 16.38 -9.99
CA ASP A 686 8.68 17.84 -9.90
C ASP A 686 7.24 18.35 -9.68
N PHE A 687 6.95 19.57 -10.15
CA PHE A 687 5.67 20.26 -9.95
C PHE A 687 4.96 20.58 -11.27
N HIS A 688 5.62 20.32 -12.40
CA HIS A 688 5.12 20.64 -13.73
C HIS A 688 4.36 19.46 -14.32
N GLU A 689 3.31 19.77 -15.10
CA GLU A 689 2.60 18.89 -16.03
C GLU A 689 2.02 17.58 -15.50
N ILE A 690 0.80 17.28 -15.95
CA ILE A 690 0.17 15.97 -15.70
C ILE A 690 0.85 14.98 -16.67
N PRO A 691 1.48 13.89 -16.19
CA PRO A 691 2.25 12.99 -17.06
C PRO A 691 1.44 12.36 -18.20
N TRP A 692 0.12 12.33 -18.05
CA TRP A 692 -0.85 11.77 -18.98
C TRP A 692 -1.59 12.82 -19.82
N GLY A 693 -1.11 14.08 -19.87
CA GLY A 693 -1.81 15.16 -20.56
C GLY A 693 -1.98 14.94 -22.07
N ASN A 694 -1.06 14.19 -22.68
CA ASN A 694 -1.04 13.79 -24.09
C ASN A 694 -0.72 12.28 -24.21
N CYS A 695 -1.40 11.43 -23.42
CA CYS A 695 -1.18 9.97 -23.47
C CYS A 695 -1.60 9.32 -24.79
#